data_AF-A0A4P9ZL88-F1
#
_entry.id   AF-A0A4P9ZL88-F1
#
_cell.length_a   1.000
_cell.length_b   1.000
_cell.length_c   1.000
_cell.angle_alpha   90.00
_cell.angle_beta   90.00
_cell.angle_gamma   90.00
#
_symmetry.space_group_name_H-M   'P 1'
#
loop_
_entity.id
_entity.type
_entity.pdbx_description
1 polymer ?
#
loop_
_entity_poly.entity_id
_entity_poly.type
_entity_poly.pdbx_seq_one_letter_code
_entity_poly.pdbx_strand_id
1 'polypeptide(L)'
;MSLVIDLTGDDEEPQSTESPVREPRPSTPSLSRTRSEEPTAIAKRQKLTRSDSSISTGGTTDPPALKQYYLDTFQTNLNTVLDGEQYLLNETELTYCSLFNSLSIPAQYLAVRLFLRKPDWTRQSQINYPEITDMATVVEELSSTTLPILLRGECEITSLEAHLQLLTLEELRTVCKPADTKTKLAKTRSGLIEQYVKLSRSQRTLSFFKPRKAPSPSPTSSSSNSPASQPSDTPLDRQSPWHAKVLKLLGPVVRLSPAVVEAFKRIVFIYHRRIEPFDSNSMTTSVMASIGRWNYPRYEVTRSHDLFADRNAYLLYEKFSHLQHDLYALVESDKTNSAVLLQVWETCQACLESWQICVAIEASLVTTATPPDPSNSATSITAADLNPGTPPTLPRLAYYKRRFTVGWVYTRILDFGTKVLAGLKLHQRECELIRQLLDQQVFCLGKRGPWYERLALIQTNYLADKGDPPERKTVAWQACRTTCLEGLQDPHSRQAVKSRLAKRLIRIEKGLELLPDKLYQGPGYELKEAPTITITGVRGGSHKNRPVYELESGEVCAVELLALDYYQRQGYRGFHSENGLYSTLAIYAWCDIPKLLIFIPFLIIMANIANPTRLHYRELQFGLLFWDILFAPYPGMFETPYQTHPLDLNTDAFYIDRATEIEAHLTVIETDYTDLIQRVWIAEQPRATRCIGVDWSFELSDLLEIAEAMGGKALVGICRNLARDYRHNRSGLPDLGIWNSENKTFKAVEVKGPGDTLSETQKTWIDILLTLGLDVELCIVKAAKDTPPQE
;
A
#
# COMPACT_ATOMS: atom_id res chain seq x y z
N MET A 1 -10.92 8.53 -57.00
CA MET A 1 -10.96 8.14 -58.41
C MET A 1 -11.90 6.96 -58.54
N SER A 2 -13.02 7.23 -59.21
CA SER A 2 -13.85 6.40 -60.09
C SER A 2 -13.99 4.88 -59.90
N LEU A 3 -15.27 4.48 -60.05
CA LEU A 3 -15.84 3.22 -60.59
C LEU A 3 -16.17 2.14 -59.54
N VAL A 4 -17.43 1.90 -59.10
CA VAL A 4 -18.77 1.69 -59.75
C VAL A 4 -19.05 0.20 -59.96
N ILE A 5 -20.32 -0.19 -59.69
CA ILE A 5 -21.08 -1.41 -60.10
C ILE A 5 -20.90 -2.63 -59.18
N ASP A 6 -21.92 -3.39 -58.75
CA ASP A 6 -23.38 -3.22 -58.56
C ASP A 6 -23.88 -4.57 -58.01
N LEU A 7 -24.94 -4.49 -57.21
CA LEU A 7 -26.17 -5.29 -57.24
C LEU A 7 -26.19 -6.83 -57.01
N THR A 8 -26.97 -7.13 -55.95
CA THR A 8 -28.22 -7.95 -55.95
C THR A 8 -28.19 -9.46 -55.83
N GLY A 9 -29.20 -9.94 -55.09
CA GLY A 9 -29.85 -11.24 -55.23
C GLY A 9 -29.65 -12.10 -53.98
N ASP A 10 -30.45 -11.94 -52.93
CA ASP A 10 -31.81 -12.49 -52.73
C ASP A 10 -31.87 -14.02 -52.63
N ASP A 11 -32.56 -14.43 -51.57
CA ASP A 11 -33.48 -15.55 -51.46
C ASP A 11 -33.07 -16.93 -50.87
N GLU A 12 -33.87 -17.25 -49.84
CA GLU A 12 -34.47 -18.55 -49.49
C GLU A 12 -33.78 -19.51 -48.48
N GLU A 13 -34.39 -19.56 -47.29
CA GLU A 13 -34.55 -20.78 -46.48
C GLU A 13 -35.23 -21.89 -47.30
N PRO A 14 -35.05 -23.17 -46.90
CA PRO A 14 -36.18 -23.82 -46.25
C PRO A 14 -35.82 -24.76 -45.08
N GLN A 15 -36.82 -24.92 -44.21
CA GLN A 15 -36.92 -25.90 -43.13
C GLN A 15 -37.16 -27.34 -43.64
N SER A 16 -36.66 -28.36 -42.93
CA SER A 16 -37.32 -29.65 -42.63
C SER A 16 -36.35 -30.56 -41.83
N THR A 17 -36.62 -30.83 -40.54
CA THR A 17 -37.20 -32.07 -39.99
C THR A 17 -36.52 -33.38 -40.40
N GLU A 18 -35.81 -34.04 -39.47
CA GLU A 18 -36.02 -35.45 -39.07
C GLU A 18 -34.98 -35.93 -38.04
N SER A 19 -35.43 -36.78 -37.11
CA SER A 19 -34.65 -37.64 -36.19
C SER A 19 -35.20 -39.08 -36.38
N PRO A 20 -34.71 -40.15 -35.71
CA PRO A 20 -33.39 -40.52 -35.21
C PRO A 20 -32.97 -41.94 -35.69
N VAL A 21 -31.68 -42.31 -35.73
CA VAL A 21 -31.27 -43.74 -35.84
C VAL A 21 -30.02 -44.06 -35.00
N ARG A 22 -30.12 -45.24 -34.36
CA ARG A 22 -29.26 -45.98 -33.43
C ARG A 22 -27.88 -46.43 -33.97
N GLU A 23 -26.88 -46.36 -33.07
CA GLU A 23 -25.86 -47.36 -32.65
C GLU A 23 -25.04 -48.20 -33.67
N PRO A 24 -23.74 -48.48 -33.39
CA PRO A 24 -23.39 -49.66 -32.55
C PRO A 24 -22.17 -49.54 -31.61
N ARG A 25 -22.24 -50.26 -30.48
CA ARG A 25 -21.09 -50.71 -29.66
C ARG A 25 -20.33 -51.85 -30.35
N PRO A 26 -19.04 -52.04 -30.03
CA PRO A 26 -18.61 -53.25 -29.30
C PRO A 26 -17.43 -52.93 -28.35
N SER A 27 -16.91 -53.73 -27.41
CA SER A 27 -17.28 -54.94 -26.66
C SER A 27 -16.09 -55.18 -25.69
N THR A 28 -16.34 -55.53 -24.43
CA THR A 28 -15.35 -56.03 -23.47
C THR A 28 -14.77 -57.39 -23.89
N PRO A 29 -13.59 -57.76 -23.38
CA PRO A 29 -13.56 -58.98 -22.57
C PRO A 29 -12.67 -58.89 -21.31
N SER A 30 -12.82 -59.90 -20.46
CA SER A 30 -12.45 -59.97 -19.05
C SER A 30 -11.31 -60.96 -18.75
N LEU A 31 -10.68 -60.74 -17.58
CA LEU A 31 -10.06 -61.69 -16.64
C LEU A 31 -8.79 -62.48 -17.02
N SER A 32 -7.73 -62.33 -16.22
CA SER A 32 -7.22 -63.40 -15.33
C SER A 32 -6.07 -62.95 -14.41
N ARG A 33 -6.04 -63.58 -13.22
CA ARG A 33 -5.04 -63.50 -12.13
C ARG A 33 -3.85 -64.43 -12.44
N THR A 34 -2.61 -64.01 -12.15
CA THR A 34 -1.61 -64.81 -11.37
C THR A 34 -0.35 -64.00 -10.97
N ARG A 35 -0.06 -64.10 -9.66
CA ARG A 35 1.13 -63.95 -8.79
C ARG A 35 2.57 -63.68 -9.33
N SER A 36 3.34 -63.02 -8.42
CA SER A 36 4.81 -62.98 -8.17
C SER A 36 5.68 -62.25 -9.23
N GLU A 37 6.67 -61.39 -8.94
CA GLU A 37 7.68 -61.34 -7.86
C GLU A 37 8.15 -59.88 -7.55
N GLU A 38 8.51 -59.58 -6.29
CA GLU A 38 9.36 -58.44 -5.89
C GLU A 38 10.85 -58.81 -5.93
N PRO A 39 11.75 -57.82 -6.10
CA PRO A 39 12.94 -57.79 -5.23
C PRO A 39 13.24 -56.42 -4.61
N THR A 40 13.76 -56.54 -3.39
CA THR A 40 14.12 -55.56 -2.37
C THR A 40 15.58 -55.09 -2.48
N ALA A 41 15.88 -53.85 -2.07
CA ALA A 41 17.06 -53.40 -1.27
C ALA A 41 17.11 -51.86 -1.23
N ILE A 42 16.78 -51.15 -0.13
CA ILE A 42 17.46 -50.91 1.17
C ILE A 42 18.63 -49.90 1.10
N ALA A 43 18.42 -48.70 1.69
CA ALA A 43 19.23 -48.06 2.74
C ALA A 43 18.67 -46.64 3.04
N LYS A 44 18.63 -46.07 4.24
CA LYS A 44 18.79 -46.46 5.65
C LYS A 44 18.17 -45.28 6.43
N ARG A 45 17.11 -45.49 7.20
CA ARG A 45 16.55 -44.50 8.14
C ARG A 45 16.87 -45.00 9.55
N GLN A 46 17.88 -44.41 10.19
CA GLN A 46 18.22 -44.75 11.57
C GLN A 46 17.25 -44.05 12.53
N LYS A 47 16.45 -44.90 13.16
CA LYS A 47 15.61 -44.65 14.33
C LYS A 47 16.52 -44.87 15.55
N LEU A 48 16.86 -43.82 16.29
CA LEU A 48 17.55 -43.99 17.57
C LEU A 48 16.52 -44.03 18.70
N THR A 49 16.66 -45.08 19.49
CA THR A 49 15.79 -45.60 20.53
C THR A 49 15.81 -44.75 21.78
N ARG A 50 14.64 -44.67 22.43
CA ARG A 50 14.42 -44.14 23.77
C ARG A 50 14.87 -45.21 24.79
N SER A 51 15.78 -44.86 25.69
CA SER A 51 16.08 -45.64 26.89
C SER A 51 16.15 -44.69 28.08
N ASP A 52 15.34 -44.96 29.10
CA ASP A 52 15.20 -44.18 30.33
C ASP A 52 16.46 -44.24 31.21
N SER A 53 16.81 -43.09 31.80
CA SER A 53 17.48 -43.03 33.11
C SER A 53 17.28 -41.67 33.78
N SER A 54 16.51 -41.69 34.87
CA SER A 54 16.60 -40.88 36.11
C SER A 54 16.68 -39.34 36.02
N ILE A 55 15.66 -38.74 36.64
CA ILE A 55 15.53 -37.37 37.14
C ILE A 55 16.84 -36.85 37.77
N SER A 56 17.31 -35.71 37.25
CA SER A 56 18.24 -34.80 37.93
C SER A 56 17.79 -33.37 37.64
N THR A 57 17.14 -32.77 38.63
CA THR A 57 16.80 -31.36 38.72
C THR A 57 18.05 -30.49 38.66
N GLY A 58 18.20 -29.69 37.61
CA GLY A 58 19.27 -28.71 37.50
C GLY A 58 18.87 -27.63 36.50
N GLY A 59 18.27 -26.55 37.00
CA GLY A 59 17.90 -25.40 36.20
C GLY A 59 19.13 -24.66 35.65
N THR A 60 19.16 -24.49 34.34
CA THR A 60 19.86 -23.39 33.67
C THR A 60 18.89 -22.82 32.64
N THR A 61 18.35 -21.64 32.96
CA THR A 61 17.51 -20.86 32.06
C THR A 61 18.42 -20.14 31.07
N ASP A 62 18.75 -20.77 29.94
CA ASP A 62 19.24 -20.03 28.78
C ASP A 62 18.05 -19.38 28.06
N PRO A 63 18.04 -18.04 27.87
CA PRO A 63 16.97 -17.39 27.13
C PRO A 63 17.05 -17.77 25.63
N PRO A 64 15.93 -18.14 25.00
CA PRO A 64 15.91 -18.73 23.67
C PRO A 64 16.21 -17.70 22.56
N ALA A 65 17.13 -18.05 21.65
CA ALA A 65 17.15 -17.81 20.19
C ALA A 65 16.40 -16.60 19.57
N LEU A 66 16.36 -15.43 20.23
CA LEU A 66 15.62 -14.26 19.75
C LEU A 66 16.42 -13.34 18.80
N LYS A 67 17.68 -13.68 18.49
CA LYS A 67 18.75 -12.67 18.34
C LYS A 67 19.14 -12.27 16.91
N GLN A 68 18.73 -12.98 15.85
CA GLN A 68 19.27 -12.75 14.48
C GLN A 68 18.27 -12.57 13.32
N TYR A 69 16.96 -12.60 13.58
CA TYR A 69 15.93 -12.52 12.54
C TYR A 69 16.10 -11.37 11.53
N TYR A 70 16.59 -10.21 11.97
CA TYR A 70 16.85 -9.07 11.08
C TYR A 70 17.96 -9.37 10.07
N LEU A 71 19.05 -10.00 10.52
CA LEU A 71 20.15 -10.39 9.64
C LEU A 71 19.70 -11.51 8.70
N ASP A 72 19.04 -12.55 9.22
CA ASP A 72 18.59 -13.69 8.41
C ASP A 72 17.62 -13.25 7.31
N THR A 73 16.70 -12.33 7.67
CA THR A 73 15.78 -11.72 6.70
C THR A 73 16.56 -10.91 5.66
N PHE A 74 17.52 -10.08 6.09
CA PHE A 74 18.31 -9.28 5.15
C PHE A 74 19.11 -10.17 4.19
N GLN A 75 19.73 -11.23 4.72
CA GLN A 75 20.49 -12.21 3.95
C GLN A 75 19.61 -12.93 2.94
N THR A 76 18.37 -13.27 3.32
CA THR A 76 17.38 -13.85 2.40
C THR A 76 17.07 -12.89 1.26
N ASN A 77 16.81 -11.61 1.57
CA ASN A 77 16.56 -10.58 0.57
C ASN A 77 17.75 -10.42 -0.38
N LEU A 78 18.95 -10.33 0.19
CA LEU A 78 20.21 -10.17 -0.55
C LEU A 78 20.45 -11.34 -1.50
N ASN A 79 20.44 -12.57 -1.00
CA ASN A 79 20.70 -13.76 -1.81
C ASN A 79 19.66 -13.90 -2.93
N THR A 80 18.38 -13.68 -2.62
CA THR A 80 17.31 -13.76 -3.63
C THR A 80 17.53 -12.77 -4.79
N VAL A 81 17.98 -11.55 -4.49
CA VAL A 81 18.28 -10.55 -5.54
C VAL A 81 19.55 -10.93 -6.30
N LEU A 82 20.60 -11.40 -5.62
CA LEU A 82 21.83 -11.80 -6.28
C LEU A 82 21.65 -12.99 -7.23
N ASP A 83 20.83 -13.98 -6.84
CA ASP A 83 20.64 -15.22 -7.58
C ASP A 83 19.93 -15.02 -8.93
N GLY A 84 19.02 -14.06 -9.03
CA GLY A 84 18.20 -13.88 -10.24
C GLY A 84 18.12 -12.47 -10.80
N GLU A 85 18.56 -11.45 -10.07
CA GLU A 85 18.30 -10.04 -10.39
C GLU A 85 19.51 -9.12 -10.18
N GLN A 86 20.71 -9.70 -10.05
CA GLN A 86 21.96 -8.96 -9.91
C GLN A 86 22.23 -7.98 -11.06
N TYR A 87 21.64 -8.22 -12.24
CA TYR A 87 21.76 -7.34 -13.41
C TYR A 87 21.13 -5.93 -13.19
N LEU A 88 20.32 -5.77 -12.14
CA LEU A 88 19.76 -4.48 -11.72
C LEU A 88 20.72 -3.65 -10.85
N LEU A 89 21.84 -4.24 -10.42
CA LEU A 89 22.84 -3.61 -9.57
C LEU A 89 24.04 -3.16 -10.42
N ASN A 90 24.69 -2.07 -10.02
CA ASN A 90 25.97 -1.68 -10.62
C ASN A 90 27.16 -2.40 -9.96
N GLU A 91 28.35 -2.27 -10.55
CA GLU A 91 29.58 -2.91 -10.05
C GLU A 91 29.92 -2.52 -8.60
N THR A 92 29.71 -1.26 -8.23
CA THR A 92 29.95 -0.77 -6.88
C THR A 92 28.99 -1.42 -5.87
N GLU A 93 27.72 -1.54 -6.21
CA GLU A 93 26.68 -2.19 -5.40
C GLU A 93 26.98 -3.68 -5.22
N LEU A 94 27.37 -4.38 -6.30
CA LEU A 94 27.79 -5.78 -6.25
C LEU A 94 29.04 -5.98 -5.38
N THR A 95 29.98 -5.02 -5.44
CA THR A 95 31.17 -5.02 -4.58
C THR A 95 30.78 -4.89 -3.12
N TYR A 96 29.86 -3.97 -2.77
CA TYR A 96 29.35 -3.86 -1.39
C TYR A 96 28.63 -5.13 -0.92
N CYS A 97 27.86 -5.79 -1.79
CA CYS A 97 27.20 -7.06 -1.46
C CYS A 97 28.23 -8.16 -1.17
N SER A 98 29.28 -8.24 -1.99
CA SER A 98 30.38 -9.20 -1.81
C SER A 98 31.18 -8.95 -0.54
N LEU A 99 31.49 -7.67 -0.25
CA LEU A 99 32.14 -7.26 0.99
C LEU A 99 31.27 -7.58 2.21
N PHE A 100 29.97 -7.29 2.16
CA PHE A 100 29.07 -7.61 3.26
C PHE A 100 29.05 -9.11 3.57
N ASN A 101 29.01 -9.97 2.54
CA ASN A 101 29.03 -11.42 2.71
C ASN A 101 30.37 -11.97 3.25
N SER A 102 31.48 -11.24 3.10
CA SER A 102 32.79 -11.64 3.63
C SER A 102 33.03 -11.20 5.08
N LEU A 103 32.18 -10.32 5.62
CA LEU A 103 32.26 -9.85 7.01
C LEU A 103 31.95 -10.96 8.02
N SER A 104 32.47 -10.78 9.24
CA SER A 104 32.06 -11.55 10.40
C SER A 104 30.57 -11.36 10.71
N ILE A 105 29.95 -12.40 11.27
CA ILE A 105 28.52 -12.38 11.63
C ILE A 105 28.14 -11.22 12.57
N PRO A 106 28.93 -10.86 13.61
CA PRO A 106 28.66 -9.67 14.42
C PRO A 106 28.72 -8.35 13.63
N ALA A 107 29.61 -8.24 12.63
CA ALA A 107 29.72 -7.07 11.77
C ALA A 107 28.55 -6.94 10.80
N GLN A 108 28.13 -8.05 10.17
CA GLN A 108 26.91 -8.08 9.35
C GLN A 108 25.68 -7.68 10.18
N TYR A 109 25.53 -8.25 11.37
CA TYR A 109 24.43 -7.93 12.28
C TYR A 109 24.43 -6.44 12.65
N LEU A 110 25.57 -5.86 13.01
CA LEU A 110 25.67 -4.43 13.31
C LEU A 110 25.27 -3.57 12.11
N ALA A 111 25.76 -3.90 10.92
CA ALA A 111 25.45 -3.15 9.70
C ALA A 111 23.94 -3.15 9.40
N VAL A 112 23.29 -4.32 9.45
CA VAL A 112 21.82 -4.43 9.24
C VAL A 112 21.05 -3.68 10.33
N ARG A 113 21.49 -3.78 11.59
CA ARG A 113 20.86 -3.07 12.71
C ARG A 113 20.95 -1.55 12.56
N LEU A 114 22.06 -1.02 12.07
CA LEU A 114 22.21 0.41 11.78
C LEU A 114 21.42 0.82 10.54
N PHE A 115 21.32 -0.05 9.54
CA PHE A 115 20.54 0.20 8.32
C PHE A 115 19.04 0.33 8.62
N LEU A 116 18.51 -0.47 9.54
CA LEU A 116 17.11 -0.40 9.98
C LEU A 116 16.81 0.78 10.92
N ARG A 117 17.83 1.57 11.30
CA ARG A 117 17.67 2.83 12.03
C ARG A 117 17.63 4.01 11.05
N LYS A 118 17.35 5.21 11.58
CA LYS A 118 17.52 6.44 10.79
C LYS A 118 18.98 6.56 10.34
N PRO A 119 19.28 6.75 9.03
CA PRO A 119 20.63 6.72 8.50
C PRO A 119 21.38 8.02 8.79
N ASP A 120 21.73 8.24 10.06
CA ASP A 120 22.37 9.45 10.56
C ASP A 120 23.59 9.11 11.45
N TRP A 121 24.42 10.10 11.72
CA TRP A 121 25.57 9.95 12.61
C TRP A 121 25.12 9.56 14.01
N THR A 122 25.69 8.49 14.54
CA THR A 122 25.36 7.96 15.86
C THR A 122 26.64 7.84 16.69
N ARG A 123 26.55 8.15 17.98
CA ARG A 123 27.69 7.94 18.87
C ARG A 123 27.91 6.46 19.09
N GLN A 124 29.16 6.01 19.04
CA GLN A 124 29.50 4.62 19.33
C GLN A 124 29.03 4.21 20.74
N SER A 125 29.07 5.13 21.71
CA SER A 125 28.58 4.90 23.08
C SER A 125 27.06 4.68 23.19
N GLN A 126 26.28 5.07 22.18
CA GLN A 126 24.82 4.85 22.12
C GLN A 126 24.45 3.57 21.38
N ILE A 127 25.42 2.88 20.79
CA ILE A 127 25.23 1.61 20.09
C ILE A 127 25.47 0.48 21.10
N ASN A 128 24.38 -0.01 21.70
CA ASN A 128 24.42 -1.14 22.62
C ASN A 128 23.59 -2.30 22.06
N TYR A 129 24.28 -3.38 21.69
CA TYR A 129 23.69 -4.64 21.27
C TYR A 129 24.32 -5.75 22.11
N PRO A 130 23.59 -6.34 23.07
CA PRO A 130 24.12 -7.39 23.95
C PRO A 130 24.63 -8.63 23.19
N GLU A 131 24.25 -8.79 21.93
CA GLU A 131 24.71 -9.86 21.05
C GLU A 131 26.15 -9.68 20.54
N ILE A 132 26.67 -8.44 20.57
CA ILE A 132 28.01 -8.13 20.08
C ILE A 132 28.95 -8.02 21.28
N THR A 133 29.82 -9.00 21.44
CA THR A 133 30.76 -9.07 22.58
C THR A 133 31.86 -8.01 22.50
N ASP A 134 32.41 -7.78 21.31
CA ASP A 134 33.46 -6.77 21.08
C ASP A 134 33.06 -5.78 19.99
N MET A 135 32.51 -4.64 20.43
CA MET A 135 32.09 -3.57 19.53
C MET A 135 33.27 -2.89 18.83
N ALA A 136 34.45 -2.85 19.46
CA ALA A 136 35.59 -2.12 18.92
C ALA A 136 36.16 -2.83 17.69
N THR A 137 36.36 -4.14 17.79
CA THR A 137 36.81 -4.99 16.68
C THR A 137 35.83 -4.97 15.51
N VAL A 138 34.51 -5.04 15.79
CA VAL A 138 33.48 -4.97 14.75
C VAL A 138 33.47 -3.63 14.02
N VAL A 139 33.60 -2.52 14.75
CA VAL A 139 33.67 -1.17 14.17
C VAL A 139 34.98 -0.95 13.40
N GLU A 140 36.06 -1.66 13.73
CA GLU A 140 37.30 -1.65 12.96
C GLU A 140 37.18 -2.44 11.67
N GLU A 141 36.62 -3.64 11.74
CA GLU A 141 36.34 -4.48 10.57
C GLU A 141 35.51 -3.72 9.52
N LEU A 142 34.40 -3.10 9.94
CA LEU A 142 33.49 -2.37 9.03
C LEU A 142 34.09 -1.07 8.44
N SER A 143 35.15 -0.53 9.05
CA SER A 143 35.78 0.74 8.64
C SER A 143 37.10 0.57 7.90
N SER A 144 37.74 -0.60 7.97
CA SER A 144 39.11 -0.83 7.49
C SER A 144 39.22 -1.16 5.99
N THR A 145 38.10 -1.38 5.31
CA THR A 145 38.07 -1.70 3.89
C THR A 145 38.30 -0.47 3.01
N THR A 146 38.89 -0.65 1.82
CA THR A 146 39.07 0.41 0.81
C THR A 146 37.75 1.07 0.41
N LEU A 147 36.67 0.30 0.45
CA LEU A 147 35.30 0.75 0.31
C LEU A 147 34.61 0.56 1.69
N PRO A 148 34.66 1.56 2.59
CA PRO A 148 34.22 1.39 3.97
C PRO A 148 32.70 1.24 4.06
N ILE A 149 32.24 0.22 4.80
CA ILE A 149 30.82 0.01 5.08
C ILE A 149 30.35 0.98 6.17
N LEU A 150 31.21 1.21 7.16
CA LEU A 150 30.97 2.12 8.28
C LEU A 150 31.98 3.26 8.27
N LEU A 151 31.49 4.49 8.14
CA LEU A 151 32.27 5.72 8.20
C LEU A 151 32.47 6.17 9.65
N ARG A 152 33.64 6.71 9.95
CA ARG A 152 33.99 7.31 11.24
C ARG A 152 34.00 8.83 11.12
N GLY A 153 33.27 9.54 11.98
CA GLY A 153 33.07 10.98 11.83
C GLY A 153 34.32 11.80 12.10
N GLU A 154 35.30 11.24 12.80
CA GLU A 154 36.65 11.81 12.94
C GLU A 154 37.33 12.05 11.57
N CYS A 155 36.95 11.26 10.56
CA CYS A 155 37.45 11.41 9.19
C CYS A 155 36.54 12.33 8.36
N GLU A 156 35.22 12.12 8.42
CA GLU A 156 34.24 12.71 7.49
C GLU A 156 33.61 14.04 7.92
N ILE A 157 33.36 14.24 9.23
CA ILE A 157 32.72 15.46 9.71
C ILE A 157 33.80 16.52 9.93
N THR A 158 33.72 17.60 9.18
CA THR A 158 34.69 18.72 9.25
C THR A 158 34.09 19.98 9.85
N SER A 159 32.76 20.12 9.85
CA SER A 159 32.05 21.30 10.38
C SER A 159 31.79 21.20 11.88
N LEU A 160 32.12 22.26 12.61
CA LEU A 160 31.80 22.42 14.03
C LEU A 160 30.29 22.34 14.29
N GLU A 161 29.48 22.92 13.39
CA GLU A 161 28.02 22.92 13.52
C GLU A 161 27.46 21.50 13.46
N ALA A 162 27.97 20.67 12.54
CA ALA A 162 27.56 19.27 12.41
C ALA A 162 27.90 18.47 13.68
N HIS A 163 29.07 18.68 14.30
CA HIS A 163 29.40 18.04 15.57
C HIS A 163 28.49 18.49 16.73
N LEU A 164 28.15 19.79 16.79
CA LEU A 164 27.21 20.31 17.80
C LEU A 164 25.80 19.71 17.63
N GLN A 165 25.38 19.43 16.39
CA GLN A 165 24.11 18.74 16.11
C GLN A 165 24.08 17.29 16.62
N LEU A 166 25.21 16.71 17.03
CA LEU A 166 25.26 15.37 17.63
C LEU A 166 25.30 15.39 19.17
N LEU A 167 25.49 16.57 19.78
CA LEU A 167 25.48 16.74 21.24
C LEU A 167 24.06 16.63 21.83
N THR A 168 23.93 16.13 23.06
CA THR A 168 22.66 16.19 23.80
C THR A 168 22.35 17.63 24.16
N LEU A 169 21.10 17.92 24.50
CA LEU A 169 20.73 19.29 24.89
C LEU A 169 21.47 19.75 26.16
N GLU A 170 21.78 18.83 27.07
CA GLU A 170 22.52 19.12 28.30
C GLU A 170 24.01 19.39 28.04
N GLU A 171 24.64 18.61 27.17
CA GLU A 171 26.02 18.85 26.74
C GLU A 171 26.13 20.18 25.96
N LEU A 172 25.17 20.50 25.09
CA LEU A 172 25.11 21.79 24.40
C LEU A 172 25.05 22.95 25.38
N ARG A 173 24.18 22.86 26.40
CA ARG A 173 24.14 23.85 27.47
C ARG A 173 25.47 23.95 28.20
N THR A 174 26.14 22.82 28.43
CA THR A 174 27.43 22.76 29.14
C THR A 174 28.55 23.41 28.34
N VAL A 175 28.60 23.22 27.03
CA VAL A 175 29.61 23.88 26.18
C VAL A 175 29.32 25.37 26.00
N CYS A 176 28.06 25.77 25.95
CA CYS A 176 27.64 27.17 25.81
C CYS A 176 27.65 27.96 27.12
N LYS A 177 27.90 27.34 28.28
CA LYS A 177 28.04 28.05 29.56
C LYS A 177 29.23 29.03 29.48
N PRO A 178 29.01 30.35 29.54
CA PRO A 178 30.10 31.32 29.53
C PRO A 178 30.92 31.21 30.82
N ALA A 179 32.21 31.56 30.74
CA ALA A 179 33.06 31.70 31.93
C ALA A 179 32.61 32.90 32.81
N ASP A 180 31.94 33.89 32.21
CA ASP A 180 31.34 35.04 32.89
C ASP A 180 29.81 34.91 33.00
N THR A 181 29.29 35.01 34.22
CA THR A 181 27.91 34.73 34.64
C THR A 181 26.82 35.69 34.11
N LYS A 182 27.14 36.62 33.20
CA LYS A 182 26.22 37.70 32.76
C LYS A 182 25.48 37.44 31.43
N THR A 183 25.88 36.45 30.62
CA THR A 183 25.22 36.17 29.32
C THR A 183 24.12 35.12 29.44
N LYS A 184 22.89 35.47 29.05
CA LYS A 184 21.74 34.56 29.06
C LYS A 184 21.88 33.49 27.97
N LEU A 185 21.76 32.21 28.34
CA LEU A 185 21.77 31.09 27.41
C LEU A 185 20.49 31.05 26.56
N ALA A 186 20.64 30.69 25.29
CA ALA A 186 19.51 30.39 24.42
C ALA A 186 18.68 29.20 24.95
N LYS A 187 17.36 29.22 24.74
CA LYS A 187 16.43 28.18 25.22
C LYS A 187 16.30 26.99 24.26
N THR A 188 16.49 27.23 22.98
CA THR A 188 16.30 26.25 21.90
C THR A 188 17.63 25.63 21.47
N ARG A 189 17.60 24.41 20.91
CA ARG A 189 18.79 23.72 20.38
C ARG A 189 19.49 24.57 19.33
N SER A 190 18.76 25.05 18.32
CA SER A 190 19.31 25.87 17.24
C SER A 190 19.93 27.16 17.77
N GLY A 191 19.30 27.82 18.74
CA GLY A 191 19.84 29.02 19.36
C GLY A 191 21.13 28.76 20.15
N LEU A 192 21.25 27.60 20.81
CA LEU A 192 22.49 27.21 21.50
C LEU A 192 23.63 26.92 20.52
N ILE A 193 23.33 26.24 19.41
CA ILE A 193 24.31 25.95 18.36
C ILE A 193 24.81 27.26 17.73
N GLU A 194 23.91 28.14 17.33
CA GLU A 194 24.24 29.45 16.75
C GLU A 194 25.06 30.30 17.74
N GLN A 195 24.68 30.32 19.02
CA GLN A 195 25.41 31.00 20.08
C GLN A 195 26.85 30.48 20.20
N TYR A 196 27.07 29.16 20.18
CA TYR A 196 28.39 28.57 20.27
C TYR A 196 29.25 28.85 19.03
N VAL A 197 28.68 28.70 17.84
CA VAL A 197 29.36 29.00 16.56
C VAL A 197 29.78 30.48 16.54
N LYS A 198 28.90 31.39 16.97
CA LYS A 198 29.22 32.82 17.07
C LYS A 198 30.37 33.09 18.05
N LEU A 199 30.35 32.47 19.23
CA LEU A 199 31.42 32.59 20.22
C LEU A 199 32.77 32.08 19.69
N SER A 200 32.78 30.94 19.00
CA SER A 200 34.00 30.35 18.42
C SER A 200 34.63 31.26 17.35
N ARG A 201 33.81 31.99 16.59
CA ARG A 201 34.27 32.94 15.56
C ARG A 201 34.79 34.25 16.17
N SER A 202 34.21 34.70 17.29
CA SER A 202 34.59 35.95 17.96
C SER A 202 35.84 35.83 18.85
N GLN A 203 36.16 34.66 19.41
CA GLN A 203 37.35 34.43 20.25
C GLN A 203 38.33 33.46 19.57
N ARG A 204 39.15 33.98 18.65
CA ARG A 204 40.16 33.16 17.90
C ARG A 204 41.43 32.84 18.69
N THR A 205 41.68 33.50 19.82
CA THR A 205 42.86 33.24 20.68
C THR A 205 42.47 33.28 22.15
N LEU A 206 42.57 32.14 22.83
CA LEU A 206 42.49 32.07 24.29
C LEU A 206 43.90 32.25 24.87
N SER A 207 44.11 33.31 25.63
CA SER A 207 45.35 33.71 26.32
C SER A 207 45.76 32.77 27.48
N PHE A 208 45.62 31.46 27.32
CA PHE A 208 45.81 30.46 28.39
C PHE A 208 47.25 29.93 28.52
N PHE A 209 48.17 30.29 27.62
CA PHE A 209 49.59 30.01 27.78
C PHE A 209 50.36 31.34 27.88
N LYS A 210 50.87 31.66 29.07
CA LYS A 210 51.79 32.78 29.31
C LYS A 210 53.22 32.26 29.10
N PRO A 211 53.96 32.63 28.04
CA PRO A 211 55.38 32.35 27.98
C PRO A 211 56.11 33.29 28.95
N ARG A 212 57.15 32.74 29.59
CA ARG A 212 58.02 33.43 30.55
C ARG A 212 58.76 34.59 29.85
N LYS A 213 58.82 35.76 30.50
CA LYS A 213 59.45 37.01 30.02
C LYS A 213 60.91 36.82 29.57
N ALA A 214 61.27 37.42 28.44
CA ALA A 214 62.62 37.92 28.13
C ALA A 214 62.51 39.40 27.65
N PRO A 215 63.55 40.25 27.81
CA PRO A 215 63.39 41.70 27.76
C PRO A 215 63.75 42.37 26.41
N SER A 216 63.14 43.56 26.19
CA SER A 216 63.53 44.72 25.34
C SER A 216 63.30 44.66 23.81
N PRO A 217 63.25 45.79 23.04
CA PRO A 217 62.87 47.19 23.33
C PRO A 217 61.79 47.77 22.34
N SER A 218 61.62 49.10 22.40
CA SER A 218 60.71 50.10 21.77
C SER A 218 60.43 50.07 20.24
N PRO A 219 59.45 50.88 19.75
CA PRO A 219 58.59 50.57 18.61
C PRO A 219 59.03 51.23 17.29
N THR A 220 58.60 50.65 16.16
CA THR A 220 58.52 51.36 14.88
C THR A 220 57.21 51.05 14.17
N SER A 221 56.58 52.13 13.75
CA SER A 221 55.33 52.25 13.02
C SER A 221 55.53 52.03 11.51
N SER A 222 54.66 51.25 10.88
CA SER A 222 54.25 51.52 9.50
C SER A 222 52.93 50.82 9.18
N SER A 223 51.90 51.65 9.08
CA SER A 223 50.59 51.40 8.51
C SER A 223 50.65 51.02 7.03
N SER A 224 49.97 49.95 6.64
CA SER A 224 49.41 49.85 5.29
C SER A 224 48.06 49.12 5.35
N ASN A 225 47.01 49.88 5.06
CA ASN A 225 45.66 49.38 4.83
C ASN A 225 45.59 48.80 3.41
N SER A 226 44.97 47.63 3.27
CA SER A 226 44.41 47.16 2.00
C SER A 226 43.08 46.44 2.26
N PRO A 227 42.12 46.51 1.31
CA PRO A 227 40.70 46.31 1.59
C PRO A 227 40.33 44.83 1.65
N ALA A 228 39.30 44.55 2.45
CA ALA A 228 38.73 43.24 2.68
C ALA A 228 38.32 42.52 1.38
N SER A 229 38.94 41.37 1.12
CA SER A 229 38.42 40.33 0.25
C SER A 229 37.46 39.42 1.03
N GLN A 230 36.38 39.02 0.35
CA GLN A 230 35.32 38.09 0.78
C GLN A 230 35.86 36.83 1.50
N PRO A 231 35.11 36.24 2.45
CA PRO A 231 35.59 35.09 3.20
C PRO A 231 35.53 33.83 2.31
N SER A 232 36.69 33.42 1.82
CA SER A 232 36.89 32.08 1.28
C SER A 232 36.84 31.06 2.42
N ASP A 233 35.90 30.12 2.35
CA ASP A 233 35.86 28.89 3.15
C ASP A 233 37.19 28.15 3.03
N THR A 234 38.05 28.37 4.01
CA THR A 234 39.30 27.61 4.19
C THR A 234 39.09 26.65 5.37
N PRO A 235 39.67 25.44 5.33
CA PRO A 235 39.53 24.42 6.38
C PRO A 235 40.34 24.81 7.63
N LEU A 236 39.92 25.87 8.30
CA LEU A 236 40.45 26.40 9.55
C LEU A 236 39.49 26.03 10.68
N ASP A 237 39.47 24.79 11.18
CA ASP A 237 38.82 24.59 12.50
C ASP A 237 39.09 23.30 13.29
N ARG A 238 39.68 22.21 12.75
CA ARG A 238 39.90 21.00 13.58
C ARG A 238 40.88 21.22 14.75
N GLN A 239 41.77 22.20 14.63
CA GLN A 239 42.76 22.55 15.67
C GLN A 239 42.29 23.68 16.61
N SER A 240 41.07 24.21 16.43
CA SER A 240 40.52 25.20 17.34
C SER A 240 40.23 24.56 18.70
N PRO A 241 40.62 25.19 19.82
CA PRO A 241 40.32 24.67 21.16
C PRO A 241 38.81 24.52 21.41
N TRP A 242 37.99 25.28 20.70
CA TRP A 242 36.53 25.15 20.71
C TRP A 242 36.07 23.84 20.08
N HIS A 243 36.62 23.50 18.92
CA HIS A 243 36.29 22.25 18.22
C HIS A 243 36.81 21.03 18.99
N ALA A 244 38.04 21.11 19.52
CA ALA A 244 38.62 20.04 20.34
C ALA A 244 37.80 19.74 21.61
N LYS A 245 37.22 20.78 22.25
CA LYS A 245 36.32 20.61 23.40
C LYS A 245 35.04 19.85 23.02
N VAL A 246 34.45 20.17 21.87
CA VAL A 246 33.26 19.48 21.35
C VAL A 246 33.59 18.03 20.99
N LEU A 247 34.69 17.77 20.28
CA LEU A 247 35.12 16.41 19.90
C LEU A 247 35.39 15.54 21.13
N LYS A 248 36.03 16.09 22.17
CA LYS A 248 36.28 15.37 23.43
C LYS A 248 35.00 14.96 24.15
N LEU A 249 33.94 15.79 24.09
CA LEU A 249 32.65 15.48 24.69
C LEU A 249 31.84 14.50 23.84
N LEU A 250 31.93 14.62 22.51
CA LEU A 250 31.16 13.80 21.59
C LEU A 250 31.66 12.35 21.57
N GLY A 251 32.98 12.15 21.62
CA GLY A 251 33.60 10.83 21.46
C GLY A 251 33.47 10.28 20.02
N PRO A 252 33.79 8.98 19.81
CA PRO A 252 33.71 8.36 18.50
C PRO A 252 32.27 8.35 17.98
N VAL A 253 32.09 8.77 16.72
CA VAL A 253 30.81 8.75 16.01
C VAL A 253 30.95 7.97 14.72
N VAL A 254 29.92 7.21 14.41
CA VAL A 254 29.87 6.32 13.25
C VAL A 254 28.57 6.48 12.47
N ARG A 255 28.62 6.19 11.18
CA ARG A 255 27.45 6.15 10.30
C ARG A 255 27.71 5.13 9.20
N LEU A 256 26.68 4.45 8.72
CA LEU A 256 26.81 3.67 7.49
C LEU A 256 27.17 4.59 6.31
N SER A 257 28.03 4.09 5.43
CA SER A 257 28.34 4.77 4.18
C SER A 257 27.04 5.04 3.39
N PRO A 258 26.80 6.28 2.90
CA PRO A 258 25.60 6.57 2.12
C PRO A 258 25.43 5.63 0.92
N ALA A 259 26.53 5.24 0.27
CA ALA A 259 26.49 4.31 -0.86
C ALA A 259 26.02 2.90 -0.44
N VAL A 260 26.41 2.43 0.75
CA VAL A 260 25.91 1.15 1.31
C VAL A 260 24.42 1.25 1.64
N VAL A 261 23.99 2.37 2.23
CA VAL A 261 22.58 2.57 2.56
C VAL A 261 21.73 2.52 1.30
N GLU A 262 22.15 3.17 0.21
CA GLU A 262 21.41 3.13 -1.06
C GLU A 262 21.46 1.74 -1.71
N ALA A 263 22.59 1.02 -1.66
CA ALA A 263 22.67 -0.36 -2.11
C ALA A 263 21.69 -1.26 -1.35
N PHE A 264 21.66 -1.18 -0.01
CA PHE A 264 20.79 -1.99 0.83
C PHE A 264 19.32 -1.63 0.64
N LYS A 265 18.99 -0.34 0.50
CA LYS A 265 17.64 0.11 0.13
C LYS A 265 17.20 -0.52 -1.19
N ARG A 266 18.07 -0.51 -2.21
CA ARG A 266 17.79 -1.10 -3.52
C ARG A 266 17.56 -2.60 -3.44
N ILE A 267 18.38 -3.33 -2.68
CA ILE A 267 18.15 -4.77 -2.42
C ILE A 267 16.76 -5.00 -1.82
N VAL A 268 16.38 -4.24 -0.79
CA VAL A 268 15.06 -4.36 -0.14
C VAL A 268 13.93 -3.97 -1.11
N PHE A 269 14.13 -2.95 -1.93
CA PHE A 269 13.16 -2.47 -2.91
C PHE A 269 12.91 -3.50 -4.02
N ILE A 270 13.98 -4.05 -4.62
CA ILE A 270 13.91 -5.12 -5.62
C ILE A 270 13.26 -6.37 -5.01
N TYR A 271 13.70 -6.78 -3.82
CA TYR A 271 13.17 -7.98 -3.16
C TYR A 271 11.66 -7.89 -2.93
N HIS A 272 11.18 -6.80 -2.34
CA HIS A 272 9.77 -6.62 -1.99
C HIS A 272 8.91 -6.03 -3.12
N ARG A 273 9.48 -5.72 -4.29
CA ARG A 273 8.78 -5.04 -5.40
C ARG A 273 8.05 -3.77 -4.96
N ARG A 274 8.67 -3.03 -4.03
CA ARG A 274 8.02 -1.87 -3.39
C ARG A 274 7.94 -0.69 -4.36
N ILE A 275 7.03 0.22 -4.04
CA ILE A 275 6.83 1.50 -4.76
C ILE A 275 7.09 2.67 -3.80
N GLU A 276 6.94 2.43 -2.49
CA GLU A 276 7.14 3.41 -1.45
C GLU A 276 8.62 3.49 -1.03
N PRO A 277 9.09 4.68 -0.62
CA PRO A 277 10.44 4.84 -0.09
C PRO A 277 10.70 3.87 1.07
N PHE A 278 11.94 3.43 1.19
CA PHE A 278 12.35 2.59 2.31
C PHE A 278 12.09 3.29 3.66
N ASP A 279 11.51 2.54 4.59
CA ASP A 279 11.34 2.92 5.98
C ASP A 279 11.93 1.86 6.93
N SER A 280 12.11 2.21 8.20
CA SER A 280 12.65 1.27 9.21
C SER A 280 11.78 0.01 9.40
N ASN A 281 10.52 0.04 8.97
CA ASN A 281 9.58 -1.07 9.07
C ASN A 281 9.52 -1.93 7.80
N SER A 282 10.36 -1.65 6.80
CA SER A 282 10.26 -2.28 5.48
C SER A 282 10.48 -3.79 5.51
N MET A 283 11.19 -4.29 6.53
CA MET A 283 11.44 -5.72 6.76
C MET A 283 10.59 -6.33 7.87
N THR A 284 9.73 -5.56 8.56
CA THR A 284 8.96 -6.02 9.72
C THR A 284 8.11 -7.24 9.38
N THR A 285 7.50 -7.27 8.20
CA THR A 285 6.66 -8.39 7.73
C THR A 285 7.42 -9.71 7.71
N SER A 286 8.56 -9.75 7.04
CA SER A 286 9.39 -10.95 6.94
C SER A 286 10.01 -11.36 8.29
N VAL A 287 10.40 -10.37 9.10
CA VAL A 287 10.90 -10.62 10.46
C VAL A 287 9.82 -11.25 11.34
N MET A 288 8.61 -10.69 11.37
CA MET A 288 7.50 -11.22 12.17
C MET A 288 7.06 -12.62 11.74
N ALA A 289 7.15 -12.91 10.44
CA ALA A 289 6.95 -14.25 9.90
C ALA A 289 8.02 -15.24 10.37
N SER A 290 9.30 -14.85 10.30
CA SER A 290 10.43 -15.70 10.73
C SER A 290 10.41 -16.02 12.23
N ILE A 291 9.86 -15.12 13.06
CA ILE A 291 9.66 -15.34 14.50
C ILE A 291 8.46 -16.30 14.76
N GLY A 292 7.69 -16.66 13.73
CA GLY A 292 6.50 -17.49 13.86
C GLY A 292 5.30 -16.77 14.49
N ARG A 293 5.36 -15.44 14.63
CA ARG A 293 4.23 -14.64 15.14
C ARG A 293 3.17 -14.41 14.08
N TRP A 294 3.56 -14.29 12.81
CA TRP A 294 2.64 -14.06 11.70
C TRP A 294 2.65 -15.28 10.77
N ASN A 295 1.49 -15.93 10.65
CA ASN A 295 1.28 -17.02 9.71
C ASN A 295 0.71 -16.48 8.40
N TYR A 296 1.11 -17.06 7.28
CA TYR A 296 0.69 -16.65 5.94
C TYR A 296 0.01 -17.80 5.18
N PRO A 297 -0.86 -17.46 4.21
CA PRO A 297 -1.47 -18.43 3.31
C PRO A 297 -0.41 -19.27 2.61
N ARG A 298 -0.74 -20.52 2.31
CA ARG A 298 0.16 -21.39 1.55
C ARG A 298 -0.11 -21.20 0.06
N TYR A 299 0.89 -20.74 -0.66
CA TYR A 299 0.89 -20.60 -2.11
C TYR A 299 2.30 -20.87 -2.64
N GLU A 300 2.41 -21.15 -3.92
CA GLU A 300 3.68 -21.28 -4.60
C GLU A 300 4.30 -19.89 -4.82
N VAL A 301 5.52 -19.69 -4.31
CA VAL A 301 6.27 -18.46 -4.54
C VAL A 301 6.92 -18.56 -5.92
N THR A 302 6.35 -17.86 -6.89
CA THR A 302 6.87 -17.79 -8.27
C THR A 302 7.43 -16.40 -8.54
N ARG A 303 8.70 -16.20 -8.17
CA ARG A 303 9.37 -14.91 -8.34
C ARG A 303 9.62 -14.63 -9.83
N SER A 304 9.15 -13.49 -10.31
CA SER A 304 9.41 -13.04 -11.68
C SER A 304 10.77 -12.35 -11.75
N HIS A 305 11.78 -13.02 -12.28
CA HIS A 305 13.12 -12.44 -12.47
C HIS A 305 13.22 -11.48 -13.66
N ASP A 306 12.16 -11.38 -14.46
CA ASP A 306 12.10 -10.64 -15.74
C ASP A 306 11.21 -9.39 -15.68
N LEU A 307 10.81 -8.91 -14.48
CA LEU A 307 9.92 -7.76 -14.36
C LEU A 307 10.50 -6.47 -14.96
N PHE A 308 11.81 -6.32 -14.88
CA PHE A 308 12.54 -5.20 -15.46
C PHE A 308 13.47 -5.73 -16.55
N ALA A 309 13.34 -5.19 -17.77
CA ALA A 309 14.17 -5.64 -18.90
C ALA A 309 15.67 -5.42 -18.64
N ASP A 310 16.02 -4.28 -18.02
CA ASP A 310 17.38 -3.93 -17.67
C ASP A 310 17.44 -2.98 -16.46
N ARG A 311 18.66 -2.63 -16.05
CA ARG A 311 18.90 -1.70 -14.96
C ARG A 311 18.34 -0.30 -15.23
N ASN A 312 18.34 0.18 -16.47
CA ASN A 312 17.86 1.53 -16.79
C ASN A 312 16.33 1.60 -16.65
N ALA A 313 15.61 0.57 -17.11
CA ALA A 313 14.18 0.42 -16.91
C ALA A 313 13.82 0.43 -15.41
N TYR A 314 14.58 -0.32 -14.60
CA TYR A 314 14.43 -0.31 -13.14
C TYR A 314 14.69 1.08 -12.54
N LEU A 315 15.79 1.75 -12.89
CA LEU A 315 16.11 3.06 -12.34
C LEU A 315 15.08 4.13 -12.71
N LEU A 316 14.55 4.10 -13.93
CA LEU A 316 13.45 4.98 -14.34
C LEU A 316 12.21 4.70 -13.50
N TYR A 317 11.85 3.42 -13.32
CA TYR A 317 10.73 3.03 -12.47
C TYR A 317 10.90 3.50 -11.03
N GLU A 318 12.06 3.25 -10.41
CA GLU A 318 12.41 3.68 -9.04
C GLU A 318 12.31 5.21 -8.91
N LYS A 319 12.99 5.94 -9.80
CA LYS A 319 13.02 7.41 -9.79
C LYS A 319 11.62 8.02 -9.87
N PHE A 320 10.80 7.59 -10.82
CA PHE A 320 9.49 8.18 -11.02
C PHE A 320 8.46 7.71 -9.99
N SER A 321 8.65 6.53 -9.39
CA SER A 321 7.85 6.09 -8.24
C SER A 321 8.09 6.96 -7.01
N HIS A 322 9.35 7.29 -6.72
CA HIS A 322 9.68 8.26 -5.67
C HIS A 322 9.15 9.66 -6.00
N LEU A 323 9.30 10.13 -7.25
CA LEU A 323 8.75 11.42 -7.67
C LEU A 323 7.24 11.47 -7.45
N GLN A 324 6.50 10.43 -7.83
CA GLN A 324 5.07 10.34 -7.56
C GLN A 324 4.75 10.50 -6.07
N HIS A 325 5.47 9.78 -5.20
CA HIS A 325 5.27 9.86 -3.76
C HIS A 325 5.50 11.29 -3.25
N ASP A 326 6.59 11.92 -3.67
CA ASP A 326 6.96 13.28 -3.26
C ASP A 326 5.92 14.31 -3.72
N LEU A 327 5.42 14.21 -4.95
CA LEU A 327 4.36 15.09 -5.47
C LEU A 327 3.07 14.95 -4.67
N TYR A 328 2.71 13.73 -4.26
CA TYR A 328 1.51 13.49 -3.46
C TYR A 328 1.64 14.10 -2.06
N ALA A 329 2.79 13.87 -1.40
CA ALA A 329 3.08 14.42 -0.09
C ALA A 329 3.12 15.96 -0.11
N LEU A 330 3.71 16.55 -1.16
CA LEU A 330 3.81 17.99 -1.33
C LEU A 330 2.42 18.65 -1.41
N VAL A 331 1.53 18.16 -2.27
CA VAL A 331 0.17 18.68 -2.36
C VAL A 331 -0.62 18.41 -1.07
N GLU A 332 -0.42 17.26 -0.44
CA GLU A 332 -1.13 16.94 0.82
C GLU A 332 -0.78 17.92 1.95
N SER A 333 0.46 18.42 1.98
CA SER A 333 0.92 19.39 2.97
C SER A 333 0.26 20.78 2.84
N ASP A 334 -0.04 21.23 1.61
CA ASP A 334 -0.64 22.53 1.35
C ASP A 334 -1.47 22.54 0.05
N LYS A 335 -2.69 21.98 0.13
CA LYS A 335 -3.60 21.80 -1.01
C LYS A 335 -4.13 23.11 -1.59
N THR A 336 -3.98 24.23 -0.88
CA THR A 336 -4.56 25.54 -1.25
C THR A 336 -3.56 26.47 -1.92
N ASN A 337 -2.27 26.12 -1.89
CA ASN A 337 -1.22 26.99 -2.36
C ASN A 337 -1.02 26.87 -3.87
N SER A 338 -1.51 27.86 -4.61
CA SER A 338 -1.43 27.89 -6.08
C SER A 338 0.00 27.83 -6.61
N ALA A 339 1.00 28.34 -5.89
CA ALA A 339 2.39 28.25 -6.33
C ALA A 339 2.91 26.81 -6.26
N VAL A 340 2.58 26.11 -5.17
CA VAL A 340 2.90 24.68 -5.01
C VAL A 340 2.17 23.85 -6.07
N LEU A 341 0.88 24.10 -6.30
CA LEU A 341 0.12 23.40 -7.33
C LEU A 341 0.68 23.66 -8.74
N LEU A 342 1.12 24.88 -9.05
CA LEU A 342 1.73 25.20 -10.34
C LEU A 342 3.06 24.46 -10.53
N GLN A 343 3.93 24.45 -9.52
CA GLN A 343 5.19 23.72 -9.54
C GLN A 343 4.97 22.20 -9.74
N VAL A 344 3.98 21.64 -9.03
CA VAL A 344 3.59 20.23 -9.17
C VAL A 344 3.08 19.97 -10.58
N TRP A 345 2.26 20.85 -11.13
CA TRP A 345 1.76 20.73 -12.50
C TRP A 345 2.89 20.76 -13.53
N GLU A 346 3.84 21.69 -13.43
CA GLU A 346 5.00 21.76 -14.33
C GLU A 346 5.79 20.44 -14.32
N THR A 347 5.94 19.84 -13.16
CA THR A 347 6.60 18.53 -13.01
C THR A 347 5.79 17.40 -13.64
N CYS A 348 4.46 17.40 -13.49
CA CYS A 348 3.58 16.43 -14.15
C CYS A 348 3.62 16.60 -15.68
N GLN A 349 3.59 17.84 -16.17
CA GLN A 349 3.63 18.17 -17.59
C GLN A 349 4.94 17.73 -18.24
N ALA A 350 6.07 17.86 -17.54
CA ALA A 350 7.37 17.38 -18.02
C ALA A 350 7.42 15.85 -18.26
N CYS A 351 6.49 15.08 -17.69
CA CYS A 351 6.40 13.63 -17.91
C CYS A 351 5.62 13.25 -19.19
N LEU A 352 4.93 14.19 -19.84
CA LEU A 352 3.94 13.89 -20.89
C LEU A 352 4.56 13.26 -22.14
N GLU A 353 5.67 13.81 -22.65
CA GLU A 353 6.35 13.31 -23.85
C GLU A 353 6.89 11.89 -23.63
N SER A 354 7.59 11.68 -22.51
CA SER A 354 8.11 10.35 -22.16
C SER A 354 6.99 9.33 -21.96
N TRP A 355 5.85 9.74 -21.40
CA TRP A 355 4.67 8.91 -21.28
C TRP A 355 4.08 8.52 -22.63
N GLN A 356 3.93 9.47 -23.57
CA GLN A 356 3.42 9.19 -24.92
C GLN A 356 4.29 8.17 -25.65
N ILE A 357 5.62 8.25 -25.50
CA ILE A 357 6.55 7.25 -26.04
C ILE A 357 6.28 5.87 -25.43
N CYS A 358 6.10 5.78 -24.11
CA CYS A 358 5.78 4.51 -23.44
C CYS A 358 4.46 3.91 -23.95
N VAL A 359 3.43 4.74 -24.12
CA VAL A 359 2.13 4.32 -24.67
C VAL A 359 2.30 3.79 -26.10
N ALA A 360 3.03 4.50 -26.96
CA ALA A 360 3.24 4.10 -28.34
C ALA A 360 4.00 2.77 -28.45
N ILE A 361 5.05 2.58 -27.64
CA ILE A 361 5.82 1.33 -27.59
C ILE A 361 4.89 0.17 -27.21
N GLU A 362 4.18 0.27 -26.10
CA GLU A 362 3.29 -0.80 -25.65
C GLU A 362 2.11 -1.05 -26.61
N ALA A 363 1.53 -0.01 -27.21
CA ALA A 363 0.47 -0.16 -28.20
C ALA A 363 0.96 -0.86 -29.47
N SER A 364 2.21 -0.63 -29.89
CA SER A 364 2.80 -1.32 -31.04
C SER A 364 2.97 -2.82 -30.80
N LEU A 365 3.21 -3.23 -29.55
CA LEU A 365 3.26 -4.64 -29.13
C LEU A 365 1.87 -5.30 -29.15
N VAL A 366 0.77 -4.52 -29.11
CA VAL A 366 -0.61 -5.05 -29.18
C VAL A 366 -1.07 -5.32 -30.62
N THR A 367 -0.59 -4.54 -31.60
CA THR A 367 -1.10 -4.58 -32.99
C THR A 367 -0.49 -5.70 -33.85
N THR A 368 0.60 -6.33 -33.39
CA THR A 368 1.35 -7.34 -34.14
C THR A 368 0.93 -8.80 -33.86
N ALA A 369 -0.06 -9.03 -32.99
CA ALA A 369 -0.55 -10.36 -32.66
C ALA A 369 -1.88 -10.68 -33.38
N THR A 370 -1.83 -11.57 -34.37
CA THR A 370 -3.01 -12.29 -34.90
C THR A 370 -3.64 -13.12 -33.77
N PRO A 371 -4.98 -13.31 -33.70
CA PRO A 371 -5.60 -14.05 -32.60
C PRO A 371 -5.08 -15.50 -32.54
N PRO A 372 -4.82 -16.06 -31.35
CA PRO A 372 -4.42 -17.45 -31.24
C PRO A 372 -5.59 -18.37 -31.60
N ASP A 373 -5.31 -19.35 -32.47
CA ASP A 373 -6.18 -20.48 -32.74
C ASP A 373 -6.41 -21.26 -31.43
N PRO A 374 -7.67 -21.49 -31.00
CA PRO A 374 -7.99 -22.16 -29.74
C PRO A 374 -7.56 -23.63 -29.66
N SER A 375 -6.93 -24.18 -30.70
CA SER A 375 -6.47 -25.57 -30.73
C SER A 375 -5.01 -25.81 -30.29
N ASN A 376 -4.20 -24.77 -30.04
CA ASN A 376 -2.78 -24.94 -29.67
C ASN A 376 -2.47 -24.49 -28.23
N SER A 377 -2.68 -25.41 -27.29
CA SER A 377 -2.13 -25.31 -25.93
C SER A 377 -0.66 -25.77 -25.93
N ALA A 378 0.21 -24.91 -25.41
CA ALA A 378 1.64 -25.11 -25.15
C ALA A 378 2.57 -25.05 -26.38
N THR A 379 3.37 -23.99 -26.45
CA THR A 379 4.64 -24.04 -27.19
C THR A 379 5.75 -23.50 -26.29
N SER A 380 6.58 -24.40 -25.81
CA SER A 380 7.90 -24.12 -25.26
C SER A 380 8.79 -23.58 -26.38
N ILE A 381 9.32 -22.37 -26.22
CA ILE A 381 10.31 -21.80 -27.14
C ILE A 381 11.57 -22.66 -27.07
N THR A 382 11.98 -23.25 -28.20
CA THR A 382 13.26 -23.97 -28.30
C THR A 382 14.33 -23.04 -28.86
N ALA A 383 15.60 -23.32 -28.55
CA ALA A 383 16.76 -22.50 -28.94
C ALA A 383 17.01 -22.39 -30.47
N ALA A 384 16.13 -22.95 -31.31
CA ALA A 384 16.26 -22.98 -32.76
C ALA A 384 15.62 -21.77 -33.48
N ASP A 385 14.84 -20.93 -32.81
CA ASP A 385 14.13 -19.79 -33.44
C ASP A 385 14.96 -18.49 -33.51
N LEU A 386 16.24 -18.53 -33.15
CA LEU A 386 17.16 -17.38 -33.23
C LEU A 386 17.70 -17.20 -34.65
N ASN A 387 16.88 -16.65 -35.54
CA ASN A 387 17.35 -16.14 -36.83
C ASN A 387 18.07 -14.78 -36.60
N PRO A 388 19.37 -14.63 -36.94
CA PRO A 388 20.12 -13.40 -36.68
C PRO A 388 19.76 -12.34 -37.73
N GLY A 389 18.62 -11.67 -37.54
CA GLY A 389 18.16 -10.63 -38.46
C GLY A 389 16.74 -10.10 -38.23
N THR A 390 15.97 -10.73 -37.34
CA THR A 390 14.63 -10.25 -36.97
C THR A 390 14.71 -9.73 -35.52
N PRO A 391 14.36 -8.46 -35.24
CA PRO A 391 14.30 -7.99 -33.86
C PRO A 391 13.29 -8.87 -33.11
N PRO A 392 13.64 -9.39 -31.93
CA PRO A 392 12.74 -10.27 -31.19
C PRO A 392 11.44 -9.51 -30.94
N THR A 393 10.34 -10.01 -31.50
CA THR A 393 9.00 -9.60 -31.09
C THR A 393 8.85 -10.00 -29.63
N LEU A 394 9.08 -9.04 -28.73
CA LEU A 394 8.90 -9.22 -27.30
C LEU A 394 7.46 -9.73 -27.08
N PRO A 395 7.27 -10.89 -26.42
CA PRO A 395 5.93 -11.39 -26.14
C PRO A 395 5.18 -10.35 -25.29
N ARG A 396 3.88 -10.20 -25.59
CA ARG A 396 2.96 -9.30 -24.89
C ARG A 396 3.17 -9.39 -23.37
N LEU A 397 3.57 -8.28 -22.75
CA LEU A 397 3.63 -8.20 -21.31
C LEU A 397 2.20 -8.37 -20.76
N ALA A 398 1.99 -9.30 -19.84
CA ALA A 398 0.70 -9.47 -19.16
C ALA A 398 0.29 -8.14 -18.51
N TYR A 399 -1.02 -7.84 -18.46
CA TYR A 399 -1.48 -6.52 -18.04
C TYR A 399 -1.02 -6.19 -16.62
N TYR A 400 -1.07 -7.13 -15.68
CA TYR A 400 -0.53 -6.94 -14.34
C TYR A 400 0.96 -6.56 -14.34
N LYS A 401 1.79 -7.11 -15.23
CA LYS A 401 3.24 -6.82 -15.27
C LYS A 401 3.51 -5.38 -15.71
N ARG A 402 2.61 -4.77 -16.50
CA ARG A 402 2.73 -3.36 -16.92
C ARG A 402 2.82 -2.40 -15.74
N ARG A 403 2.31 -2.75 -14.56
CA ARG A 403 2.40 -1.91 -13.35
C ARG A 403 3.83 -1.67 -12.86
N PHE A 404 4.77 -2.50 -13.30
CA PHE A 404 6.21 -2.38 -13.01
C PHE A 404 6.97 -1.64 -14.11
N THR A 405 6.28 -1.04 -15.08
CA THR A 405 6.90 -0.19 -16.09
C THR A 405 6.75 1.28 -15.73
N VAL A 406 7.69 2.10 -16.23
CA VAL A 406 7.64 3.55 -16.02
C VAL A 406 6.40 4.18 -16.67
N GLY A 407 5.87 3.60 -17.76
CA GLY A 407 4.64 4.06 -18.42
C GLY A 407 3.42 4.05 -17.49
N TRP A 408 3.31 3.03 -16.64
CA TRP A 408 2.26 2.98 -15.61
C TRP A 408 2.42 4.08 -14.57
N VAL A 409 3.64 4.31 -14.09
CA VAL A 409 3.96 5.34 -13.10
C VAL A 409 3.65 6.73 -13.66
N TYR A 410 4.07 7.01 -14.90
CA TYR A 410 3.72 8.24 -15.60
C TYR A 410 2.22 8.45 -15.72
N THR A 411 1.46 7.42 -16.09
CA THR A 411 0.00 7.50 -16.18
C THR A 411 -0.62 7.93 -14.85
N ARG A 412 -0.09 7.42 -13.72
CA ARG A 412 -0.56 7.83 -12.38
C ARG A 412 -0.10 9.23 -11.96
N ILE A 413 1.06 9.71 -12.42
CA ILE A 413 1.50 11.10 -12.23
C ILE A 413 0.57 12.04 -13.00
N LEU A 414 0.25 11.71 -14.25
CA LEU A 414 -0.67 12.50 -15.09
C LEU A 414 -2.11 12.47 -14.56
N ASP A 415 -2.62 11.32 -14.11
CA ASP A 415 -3.90 11.21 -13.39
C ASP A 415 -3.94 12.17 -12.18
N PHE A 416 -2.85 12.24 -11.43
CA PHE A 416 -2.74 13.19 -10.34
C PHE A 416 -2.67 14.65 -10.83
N GLY A 417 -1.97 14.91 -11.93
CA GLY A 417 -1.96 16.21 -12.61
C GLY A 417 -3.36 16.73 -12.94
N THR A 418 -4.33 15.87 -13.27
CA THR A 418 -5.74 16.30 -13.46
C THR A 418 -6.32 16.96 -12.21
N LYS A 419 -6.03 16.42 -11.02
CA LYS A 419 -6.49 16.95 -9.73
C LYS A 419 -5.80 18.26 -9.38
N VAL A 420 -4.53 18.40 -9.76
CA VAL A 420 -3.75 19.63 -9.56
C VAL A 420 -4.31 20.76 -10.45
N LEU A 421 -4.59 20.46 -11.73
CA LEU A 421 -5.25 21.40 -12.65
C LEU A 421 -6.64 21.81 -12.15
N ALA A 422 -7.39 20.88 -11.58
CA ALA A 422 -8.67 21.18 -10.94
C ALA A 422 -8.52 22.18 -9.78
N GLY A 423 -7.50 22.00 -8.92
CA GLY A 423 -7.19 22.91 -7.83
C GLY A 423 -6.78 24.31 -8.30
N LEU A 424 -6.06 24.38 -9.44
CA LEU A 424 -5.69 25.62 -10.13
C LEU A 424 -6.84 26.26 -10.94
N LYS A 425 -7.99 25.57 -11.05
CA LYS A 425 -9.13 25.96 -11.90
C LYS A 425 -8.77 26.10 -13.39
N LEU A 426 -7.75 25.38 -13.86
CA LEU A 426 -7.32 25.36 -15.26
C LEU A 426 -8.09 24.28 -16.04
N HIS A 427 -9.42 24.40 -16.07
CA HIS A 427 -10.35 23.38 -16.54
C HIS A 427 -10.18 23.01 -18.02
N GLN A 428 -9.75 23.96 -18.87
CA GLN A 428 -9.48 23.67 -20.28
C GLN A 428 -8.30 22.69 -20.44
N ARG A 429 -7.19 22.96 -19.74
CA ARG A 429 -6.02 22.05 -19.71
C ARG A 429 -6.35 20.72 -19.06
N GLU A 430 -7.21 20.75 -18.05
CA GLU A 430 -7.69 19.53 -17.38
C GLU A 430 -8.42 18.62 -18.37
N CYS A 431 -9.32 19.17 -19.19
CA CYS A 431 -9.99 18.42 -20.26
C CYS A 431 -9.01 17.84 -21.28
N GLU A 432 -8.03 18.62 -21.73
CA GLU A 432 -7.02 18.19 -22.70
C GLU A 432 -6.19 17.01 -22.17
N LEU A 433 -5.78 17.06 -20.91
CA LEU A 433 -5.05 15.97 -20.28
C LEU A 433 -5.92 14.72 -20.10
N ILE A 434 -7.16 14.89 -19.63
CA ILE A 434 -8.07 13.75 -19.44
C ILE A 434 -8.38 13.06 -20.78
N ARG A 435 -8.54 13.82 -21.88
CA ARG A 435 -8.71 13.23 -23.21
C ARG A 435 -7.49 12.42 -23.63
N GLN A 436 -6.28 12.96 -23.48
CA GLN A 436 -5.07 12.18 -23.75
C GLN A 436 -5.01 10.88 -22.96
N LEU A 437 -5.38 10.90 -21.67
CA LEU A 437 -5.46 9.70 -20.83
C LEU A 437 -6.51 8.69 -21.32
N LEU A 438 -7.63 9.17 -21.87
CA LEU A 438 -8.71 8.36 -22.44
C LEU A 438 -8.39 7.82 -23.85
N ASP A 439 -7.51 8.46 -24.61
CA ASP A 439 -7.15 8.04 -25.97
C ASP A 439 -6.30 6.75 -25.98
N GLN A 440 -5.58 6.47 -24.89
CA GLN A 440 -4.77 5.25 -24.76
C GLN A 440 -5.55 4.06 -24.14
N GLN A 441 -5.16 2.85 -24.51
CA GLN A 441 -5.77 1.58 -24.05
C GLN A 441 -4.74 0.61 -23.44
N VAL A 442 -3.66 1.14 -22.87
CA VAL A 442 -2.50 0.36 -22.44
C VAL A 442 -2.38 0.30 -20.91
N PHE A 443 -2.51 1.45 -20.25
CA PHE A 443 -2.21 1.64 -18.83
C PHE A 443 -3.43 2.11 -18.06
N CYS A 444 -3.57 1.63 -16.81
CA CYS A 444 -4.56 2.09 -15.84
C CYS A 444 -6.02 2.07 -16.38
N LEU A 445 -6.40 1.03 -17.11
CA LEU A 445 -7.73 0.87 -17.72
C LEU A 445 -8.89 1.07 -16.72
N GLY A 446 -8.72 0.64 -15.47
CA GLY A 446 -9.70 0.83 -14.39
C GLY A 446 -9.91 2.30 -13.96
N LYS A 447 -9.12 3.25 -14.46
CA LYS A 447 -9.28 4.70 -14.25
C LYS A 447 -10.12 5.39 -15.32
N ARG A 448 -10.42 4.71 -16.44
CA ARG A 448 -11.19 5.27 -17.55
C ARG A 448 -12.57 5.77 -17.15
N GLY A 449 -13.31 5.01 -16.34
CA GLY A 449 -14.60 5.46 -15.80
C GLY A 449 -14.51 6.80 -15.03
N PRO A 450 -13.68 6.90 -13.98
CA PRO A 450 -13.42 8.17 -13.30
C PRO A 450 -12.98 9.32 -14.24
N TRP A 451 -12.19 9.04 -15.27
CA TRP A 451 -11.80 10.03 -16.29
C TRP A 451 -13.00 10.54 -17.10
N TYR A 452 -13.84 9.65 -17.63
CA TYR A 452 -15.08 10.04 -18.33
C TYR A 452 -15.99 10.89 -17.44
N GLU A 453 -16.19 10.48 -16.19
CA GLU A 453 -17.01 11.21 -15.25
C GLU A 453 -16.48 12.63 -15.01
N ARG A 454 -15.17 12.75 -14.76
CA ARG A 454 -14.54 14.03 -14.51
C ARG A 454 -14.59 14.93 -15.75
N LEU A 455 -14.30 14.40 -16.92
CA LEU A 455 -14.39 15.13 -18.18
C LEU A 455 -15.81 15.64 -18.43
N ALA A 456 -16.82 14.79 -18.24
CA ALA A 456 -18.21 15.16 -18.40
C ALA A 456 -18.63 16.24 -17.38
N LEU A 457 -18.16 16.14 -16.14
CA LEU A 457 -18.38 17.16 -15.10
C LEU A 457 -17.82 18.52 -15.52
N ILE A 458 -16.57 18.55 -16.01
CA ILE A 458 -15.90 19.78 -16.47
C ILE A 458 -16.68 20.41 -17.63
N GLN A 459 -16.98 19.62 -18.66
CA GLN A 459 -17.70 20.06 -19.85
C GLN A 459 -19.11 20.58 -19.53
N THR A 460 -19.77 20.05 -18.50
CA THR A 460 -21.11 20.54 -18.14
C THR A 460 -21.08 21.86 -17.38
N ASN A 461 -20.11 22.03 -16.48
CA ASN A 461 -20.19 23.02 -15.40
C ASN A 461 -19.13 24.12 -15.46
N TYR A 462 -18.01 23.91 -16.16
CA TYR A 462 -16.81 24.74 -16.01
C TYR A 462 -16.25 25.29 -17.33
N LEU A 463 -16.76 24.86 -18.49
CA LEU A 463 -16.28 25.35 -19.80
C LEU A 463 -17.08 26.53 -20.37
N ALA A 464 -18.18 26.92 -19.72
CA ALA A 464 -18.98 28.07 -20.08
C ALA A 464 -19.48 28.79 -18.82
N ASP A 465 -19.13 30.07 -18.69
CA ASP A 465 -19.54 30.94 -17.59
C ASP A 465 -20.87 31.66 -17.90
N LYS A 466 -21.50 32.26 -16.88
CA LYS A 466 -22.78 32.98 -17.03
C LYS A 466 -22.73 34.16 -18.01
N GLY A 467 -21.54 34.68 -18.31
CA GLY A 467 -21.34 35.79 -19.26
C GLY A 467 -20.91 35.35 -20.66
N ASP A 468 -20.72 34.05 -20.89
CA ASP A 468 -20.31 33.54 -22.20
C ASP A 468 -21.48 33.49 -23.20
N PRO A 469 -21.20 33.54 -24.52
CA PRO A 469 -22.22 33.34 -25.55
C PRO A 469 -22.95 31.99 -25.39
N PRO A 470 -24.28 31.91 -25.63
CA PRO A 470 -25.04 30.67 -25.53
C PRO A 470 -24.48 29.52 -26.36
N GLU A 471 -23.83 29.82 -27.49
CA GLU A 471 -23.18 28.84 -28.37
C GLU A 471 -22.06 28.11 -27.63
N ARG A 472 -21.31 28.78 -26.76
CA ARG A 472 -20.20 28.17 -26.01
C ARG A 472 -20.69 27.07 -25.07
N LYS A 473 -21.80 27.34 -24.36
CA LYS A 473 -22.45 26.34 -23.51
C LYS A 473 -22.97 25.16 -24.35
N THR A 474 -23.56 25.45 -25.50
CA THR A 474 -24.07 24.43 -26.43
C THR A 474 -22.96 23.51 -26.91
N VAL A 475 -21.81 24.07 -27.35
CA VAL A 475 -20.62 23.31 -27.76
C VAL A 475 -20.07 22.45 -26.61
N ALA A 476 -19.96 23.01 -25.40
CA ALA A 476 -19.50 22.27 -24.24
C ALA A 476 -20.44 21.10 -23.87
N TRP A 477 -21.76 21.31 -24.00
CA TRP A 477 -22.77 20.29 -23.74
C TRP A 477 -22.81 19.20 -24.83
N GLN A 478 -22.59 19.54 -26.10
CA GLN A 478 -22.41 18.56 -27.17
C GLN A 478 -21.15 17.70 -26.96
N ALA A 479 -20.05 18.31 -26.54
CA ALA A 479 -18.85 17.57 -26.14
C ALA A 479 -19.14 16.64 -24.94
N CYS A 480 -19.89 17.12 -23.94
CA CYS A 480 -20.31 16.32 -22.79
C CYS A 480 -21.20 15.13 -23.17
N ARG A 481 -22.14 15.32 -24.11
CA ARG A 481 -22.97 14.25 -24.64
C ARG A 481 -22.12 13.12 -25.22
N THR A 482 -21.14 13.49 -26.04
CA THR A 482 -20.19 12.53 -26.65
C THR A 482 -19.41 11.77 -25.58
N THR A 483 -18.80 12.49 -24.62
CA THR A 483 -18.09 11.89 -23.48
C THR A 483 -18.96 10.91 -22.69
N CYS A 484 -20.23 11.23 -22.44
CA CYS A 484 -21.13 10.36 -21.70
C CYS A 484 -21.47 9.07 -22.47
N LEU A 485 -21.72 9.18 -23.79
CA LEU A 485 -22.00 8.02 -24.64
C LEU A 485 -20.80 7.08 -24.73
N GLU A 486 -19.60 7.63 -24.95
CA GLU A 486 -18.35 6.86 -24.95
C GLU A 486 -18.12 6.14 -23.61
N GLY A 487 -18.27 6.86 -22.49
CA GLY A 487 -18.09 6.27 -21.16
C GLY A 487 -19.13 5.20 -20.79
N LEU A 488 -20.33 5.26 -21.37
CA LEU A 488 -21.36 4.21 -21.22
C LEU A 488 -20.99 2.94 -22.02
N GLN A 489 -20.38 3.11 -23.18
CA GLN A 489 -19.93 2.01 -24.06
C GLN A 489 -18.61 1.39 -23.61
N ASP A 490 -17.77 2.14 -22.88
CA ASP A 490 -16.47 1.66 -22.44
C ASP A 490 -16.59 0.41 -21.53
N PRO A 491 -15.89 -0.71 -21.84
CA PRO A 491 -15.96 -1.94 -21.06
C PRO A 491 -15.27 -1.83 -19.70
N HIS A 492 -14.32 -0.90 -19.52
CA HIS A 492 -13.60 -0.67 -18.28
C HIS A 492 -14.28 0.37 -17.37
N SER A 493 -15.35 1.02 -17.85
CA SER A 493 -16.22 1.87 -17.03
C SER A 493 -17.12 1.04 -16.11
N ARG A 494 -17.12 1.39 -14.82
CA ARG A 494 -17.89 0.68 -13.79
C ARG A 494 -19.37 1.08 -13.80
N GLN A 495 -20.23 0.21 -13.28
CA GLN A 495 -21.67 0.43 -13.19
C GLN A 495 -22.04 1.75 -12.49
N ALA A 496 -21.40 2.07 -11.35
CA ALA A 496 -21.64 3.31 -10.62
C ALA A 496 -21.28 4.57 -11.43
N VAL A 497 -20.21 4.49 -12.24
CA VAL A 497 -19.82 5.57 -13.16
C VAL A 497 -20.86 5.67 -14.28
N LYS A 498 -21.23 4.55 -14.90
CA LYS A 498 -22.24 4.48 -15.96
C LYS A 498 -23.56 5.09 -15.52
N SER A 499 -23.99 4.85 -14.27
CA SER A 499 -25.18 5.50 -13.71
C SER A 499 -25.11 7.02 -13.71
N ARG A 500 -23.99 7.57 -13.25
CA ARG A 500 -23.77 9.03 -13.18
C ARG A 500 -23.65 9.65 -14.56
N LEU A 501 -23.04 8.96 -15.52
CA LEU A 501 -22.97 9.38 -16.91
C LEU A 501 -24.36 9.39 -17.56
N ALA A 502 -25.18 8.35 -17.37
CA ALA A 502 -26.54 8.29 -17.90
C ALA A 502 -27.43 9.40 -17.33
N LYS A 503 -27.43 9.64 -16.02
CA LYS A 503 -28.17 10.76 -15.39
C LYS A 503 -27.75 12.11 -15.96
N ARG A 504 -26.45 12.30 -16.15
CA ARG A 504 -25.90 13.53 -16.74
C ARG A 504 -26.31 13.69 -18.20
N LEU A 505 -26.28 12.59 -18.97
CA LEU A 505 -26.68 12.53 -20.37
C LEU A 505 -28.14 12.96 -20.55
N ILE A 506 -29.08 12.34 -19.81
CA ILE A 506 -30.50 12.69 -19.85
C ILE A 506 -30.72 14.19 -19.58
N ARG A 507 -30.07 14.71 -18.53
CA ARG A 507 -30.16 16.13 -18.17
C ARG A 507 -29.66 17.05 -19.28
N ILE A 508 -28.54 16.72 -19.91
CA ILE A 508 -27.92 17.54 -20.95
C ILE A 508 -28.71 17.45 -22.25
N GLU A 509 -29.17 16.27 -22.65
CA GLU A 509 -29.99 16.10 -23.86
C GLU A 509 -31.31 16.86 -23.76
N LYS A 510 -31.95 16.84 -22.58
CA LYS A 510 -33.13 17.67 -22.32
C LYS A 510 -32.84 19.16 -22.50
N GLY A 511 -31.69 19.62 -22.02
CA GLY A 511 -31.29 21.02 -22.13
C GLY A 511 -30.72 21.42 -23.50
N LEU A 512 -30.37 20.45 -24.35
CA LEU A 512 -30.01 20.64 -25.76
C LEU A 512 -31.24 20.59 -26.68
N GLU A 513 -32.43 20.30 -26.15
CA GLU A 513 -33.69 20.23 -26.90
C GLU A 513 -33.60 19.28 -28.11
N LEU A 514 -32.95 18.13 -27.94
CA LEU A 514 -32.81 17.14 -29.00
C LEU A 514 -34.16 16.48 -29.33
N LEU A 515 -34.28 16.03 -30.58
CA LEU A 515 -35.45 15.28 -31.04
C LEU A 515 -35.57 13.94 -30.28
N PRO A 516 -36.79 13.41 -30.03
CA PRO A 516 -37.01 12.20 -29.24
C PRO A 516 -36.25 10.95 -29.71
N ASP A 517 -36.05 10.80 -31.03
CA ASP A 517 -35.29 9.71 -31.66
C ASP A 517 -33.78 9.80 -31.38
N LYS A 518 -33.28 10.99 -31.03
CA LYS A 518 -31.87 11.26 -30.71
C LYS A 518 -31.56 11.20 -29.22
N LEU A 519 -32.58 11.06 -28.37
CA LEU A 519 -32.40 10.90 -26.93
C LEU A 519 -31.84 9.51 -26.63
N TYR A 520 -31.03 9.42 -25.59
CA TYR A 520 -30.54 8.15 -25.07
C TYR A 520 -31.71 7.28 -24.60
N GLN A 521 -31.83 6.09 -25.19
CA GLN A 521 -32.89 5.10 -24.91
C GLN A 521 -32.42 3.93 -24.02
N GLY A 522 -31.17 3.94 -23.55
CA GLY A 522 -30.66 2.88 -22.69
C GLY A 522 -31.28 2.94 -21.28
N PRO A 523 -30.97 1.96 -20.42
CA PRO A 523 -31.58 1.87 -19.10
C PRO A 523 -31.34 3.16 -18.30
N GLY A 524 -32.40 3.67 -17.68
CA GLY A 524 -32.32 4.74 -16.68
C GLY A 524 -31.65 4.17 -15.44
N TYR A 525 -30.40 4.58 -15.18
CA TYR A 525 -29.66 4.10 -14.03
C TYR A 525 -30.03 4.89 -12.75
N GLU A 526 -31.30 4.87 -12.35
CA GLU A 526 -31.71 5.40 -11.06
C GLU A 526 -31.24 4.46 -9.94
N LEU A 527 -30.63 5.03 -8.90
CA LEU A 527 -30.16 4.24 -7.78
C LEU A 527 -31.35 3.99 -6.87
N LYS A 528 -31.56 2.75 -6.44
CA LYS A 528 -32.59 2.43 -5.45
C LYS A 528 -32.24 3.08 -4.11
N GLU A 529 -33.26 3.58 -3.43
CA GLU A 529 -33.13 4.16 -2.10
C GLU A 529 -33.63 3.18 -1.03
N ALA A 530 -32.92 3.11 0.09
CA ALA A 530 -33.32 2.28 1.23
C ALA A 530 -34.49 2.92 2.00
N PRO A 531 -35.45 2.12 2.48
CA PRO A 531 -36.41 2.55 3.50
C PRO A 531 -35.70 3.22 4.67
N THR A 532 -36.24 4.36 5.12
CA THR A 532 -35.68 5.13 6.24
C THR A 532 -36.50 4.89 7.50
N ILE A 533 -35.83 4.53 8.60
CA ILE A 533 -36.40 4.54 9.93
C ILE A 533 -35.79 5.65 10.77
N THR A 534 -36.47 5.99 11.86
CA THR A 534 -35.96 6.93 12.85
C THR A 534 -36.05 6.33 14.23
N ILE A 535 -34.92 6.29 14.94
CA ILE A 535 -34.86 5.91 16.35
C ILE A 535 -34.47 7.11 17.20
N THR A 536 -34.84 7.07 18.48
CA THR A 536 -34.53 8.13 19.45
C THR A 536 -33.49 7.65 20.45
N GLY A 537 -32.46 8.44 20.70
CA GLY A 537 -31.46 8.19 21.74
C GLY A 537 -31.34 9.36 22.71
N VAL A 538 -31.18 9.07 24.00
CA VAL A 538 -30.86 10.06 25.03
C VAL A 538 -29.39 10.45 24.89
N ARG A 539 -29.06 11.75 24.92
CA ARG A 539 -27.67 12.21 24.77
C ARG A 539 -26.88 12.04 26.06
N GLY A 540 -25.82 11.25 26.01
CA GLY A 540 -24.84 11.08 27.10
C GLY A 540 -23.65 12.04 27.02
N GLY A 541 -23.75 13.12 26.23
CA GLY A 541 -22.69 14.11 26.01
C GLY A 541 -21.98 13.97 24.65
N SER A 542 -20.66 14.13 24.63
CA SER A 542 -19.84 13.99 23.42
C SER A 542 -18.45 13.44 23.71
N HIS A 543 -17.93 12.62 22.79
CA HIS A 543 -16.57 12.07 22.86
C HIS A 543 -15.85 12.38 21.54
N LYS A 544 -14.64 12.97 21.58
CA LYS A 544 -13.91 13.43 20.36
C LYS A 544 -14.80 14.29 19.41
N ASN A 545 -15.62 15.19 19.94
CA ASN A 545 -16.59 15.98 19.16
C ASN A 545 -17.67 15.15 18.43
N ARG A 546 -17.83 13.86 18.72
CA ARG A 546 -18.94 13.03 18.22
C ARG A 546 -19.98 12.86 19.33
N PRO A 547 -21.29 12.94 19.00
CA PRO A 547 -22.35 12.70 19.99
C PRO A 547 -22.29 11.25 20.47
N VAL A 548 -22.55 11.05 21.76
CA VAL A 548 -22.69 9.74 22.38
C VAL A 548 -24.06 9.62 23.04
N TYR A 549 -24.55 8.40 23.17
CA TYR A 549 -25.92 8.10 23.54
C TYR A 549 -25.98 7.13 24.71
N GLU A 550 -26.94 7.32 25.61
CA GLU A 550 -27.17 6.41 26.74
C GLU A 550 -28.03 5.23 26.30
N LEU A 551 -27.59 4.02 26.65
CA LEU A 551 -28.37 2.79 26.59
C LEU A 551 -29.28 2.69 27.83
N GLU A 552 -30.29 1.82 27.79
CA GLU A 552 -31.13 1.55 28.97
C GLU A 552 -30.34 0.97 30.16
N SER A 553 -29.18 0.35 29.91
CA SER A 553 -28.26 -0.09 30.96
C SER A 553 -27.59 1.07 31.71
N GLY A 554 -27.71 2.30 31.22
CA GLY A 554 -27.01 3.49 31.71
C GLY A 554 -25.60 3.66 31.12
N GLU A 555 -25.16 2.74 30.24
CA GLU A 555 -23.88 2.85 29.55
C GLU A 555 -23.95 3.83 28.38
N VAL A 556 -22.85 4.56 28.15
CA VAL A 556 -22.76 5.54 27.06
C VAL A 556 -22.05 4.91 25.85
N CYS A 557 -22.68 4.97 24.69
CA CYS A 557 -22.22 4.31 23.47
C CYS A 557 -22.24 5.25 22.24
N ALA A 558 -21.66 4.77 21.13
CA ALA A 558 -21.73 5.45 19.84
C ALA A 558 -23.10 5.26 19.18
N VAL A 559 -23.41 6.08 18.17
CA VAL A 559 -24.71 6.08 17.48
C VAL A 559 -25.05 4.72 16.85
N GLU A 560 -24.04 4.01 16.40
CA GLU A 560 -24.19 2.71 15.74
C GLU A 560 -24.45 1.57 16.72
N LEU A 561 -23.92 1.68 17.94
CA LEU A 561 -24.23 0.72 19.02
C LEU A 561 -25.64 0.92 19.56
N LEU A 562 -26.12 2.17 19.64
CA LEU A 562 -27.52 2.45 19.95
C LEU A 562 -28.46 1.84 18.89
N ALA A 563 -28.12 1.99 17.61
CA ALA A 563 -28.88 1.36 16.53
C ALA A 563 -28.84 -0.17 16.64
N LEU A 564 -27.68 -0.76 16.95
CA LEU A 564 -27.55 -2.20 17.12
C LEU A 564 -28.42 -2.71 18.28
N ASP A 565 -28.42 -2.03 19.44
CA ASP A 565 -29.28 -2.38 20.58
C ASP A 565 -30.77 -2.35 20.21
N TYR A 566 -31.20 -1.35 19.44
CA TYR A 566 -32.58 -1.27 18.92
C TYR A 566 -32.98 -2.49 18.07
N TYR A 567 -32.10 -2.99 17.21
CA TYR A 567 -32.37 -4.20 16.43
C TYR A 567 -32.23 -5.48 17.24
N GLN A 568 -31.32 -5.53 18.23
CA GLN A 568 -31.18 -6.68 19.13
C GLN A 568 -32.47 -6.96 19.91
N ARG A 569 -33.17 -5.91 20.36
CA ARG A 569 -34.49 -6.04 21.00
C ARG A 569 -35.58 -6.60 20.08
N GLN A 570 -35.38 -6.54 18.77
CA GLN A 570 -36.26 -7.13 17.76
C GLN A 570 -35.83 -8.55 17.36
N GLY A 571 -34.86 -9.13 18.07
CA GLY A 571 -34.38 -10.49 17.84
C GLY A 571 -33.29 -10.61 16.77
N TYR A 572 -32.66 -9.50 16.35
CA TYR A 572 -31.51 -9.57 15.45
C TYR A 572 -30.20 -9.73 16.22
N ARG A 573 -29.27 -10.47 15.64
CA ARG A 573 -27.85 -10.47 16.00
C ARG A 573 -27.10 -9.58 15.02
N GLY A 574 -25.94 -9.04 15.39
CA GLY A 574 -25.23 -8.11 14.51
C GLY A 574 -23.90 -7.61 15.06
N PHE A 575 -23.11 -7.00 14.17
CA PHE A 575 -21.83 -6.39 14.49
C PHE A 575 -21.79 -4.94 13.97
N HIS A 576 -21.12 -4.04 14.70
CA HIS A 576 -20.87 -2.67 14.23
C HIS A 576 -19.55 -2.55 13.46
N SER A 577 -19.59 -1.77 12.37
CA SER A 577 -18.47 -1.62 11.49
C SER A 577 -18.11 -0.15 11.00
N GLU A 578 -17.34 0.69 11.76
CA GLU A 578 -16.04 1.38 11.38
C GLU A 578 -15.65 2.79 11.92
N ASN A 579 -14.71 2.82 12.91
CA ASN A 579 -13.40 3.52 12.94
C ASN A 579 -12.74 3.39 14.34
N GLY A 580 -11.50 2.88 14.45
CA GLY A 580 -10.89 2.56 15.76
C GLY A 580 -10.59 3.72 16.74
N LEU A 581 -10.43 3.35 18.03
CA LEU A 581 -9.87 4.09 19.19
C LEU A 581 -10.94 4.76 20.09
N TYR A 582 -11.21 4.28 21.32
CA TYR A 582 -10.22 4.24 22.41
C TYR A 582 -10.17 2.94 23.21
N SER A 583 -8.95 2.47 23.39
CA SER A 583 -8.47 1.85 24.61
C SER A 583 -8.99 2.56 25.87
N THR A 584 -9.78 1.87 26.69
CA THR A 584 -9.58 1.59 28.14
C THR A 584 -10.92 1.21 28.78
N LEU A 585 -10.95 0.03 29.45
CA LEU A 585 -12.04 -0.62 30.21
C LEU A 585 -13.16 -1.23 29.33
N ALA A 586 -13.52 -2.52 29.41
CA ALA A 586 -13.51 -3.43 30.55
C ALA A 586 -12.99 -4.84 30.19
N ILE A 587 -11.88 -5.24 30.81
CA ILE A 587 -11.71 -6.61 31.32
C ILE A 587 -11.62 -6.43 32.83
N TYR A 588 -12.73 -6.67 33.53
CA TYR A 588 -12.77 -7.16 34.91
C TYR A 588 -14.18 -7.66 35.23
N ALA A 589 -14.51 -8.82 34.69
CA ALA A 589 -15.47 -9.74 35.28
C ALA A 589 -15.16 -11.15 34.76
N TRP A 590 -13.95 -11.65 35.06
CA TRP A 590 -13.62 -13.07 35.30
C TRP A 590 -12.11 -13.28 35.23
N CYS A 591 -11.47 -13.26 36.41
CA CYS A 591 -10.33 -14.09 36.85
C CYS A 591 -9.62 -13.37 38.00
N ASP A 592 -9.80 -13.90 39.21
CA ASP A 592 -9.02 -13.54 40.40
C ASP A 592 -7.54 -13.85 40.19
N ILE A 593 -6.69 -12.84 39.99
CA ILE A 593 -5.24 -12.92 40.28
C ILE A 593 -4.74 -11.57 40.80
N PRO A 594 -4.27 -11.46 42.06
CA PRO A 594 -3.60 -10.27 42.54
C PRO A 594 -2.10 -10.31 42.20
N LYS A 595 -1.55 -9.13 41.88
CA LYS A 595 -0.14 -8.72 41.71
C LYS A 595 0.35 -8.62 40.26
N LEU A 596 0.43 -7.40 39.73
CA LEU A 596 1.59 -6.94 38.94
C LEU A 596 1.51 -5.43 38.61
N LEU A 597 2.20 -4.62 39.42
CA LEU A 597 2.36 -3.17 39.25
C LEU A 597 3.70 -2.79 38.58
N ILE A 598 4.33 -3.71 37.83
CA ILE A 598 5.69 -3.51 37.27
C ILE A 598 5.74 -3.60 35.71
N PHE A 599 4.64 -3.91 35.03
CA PHE A 599 4.68 -4.22 33.58
C PHE A 599 3.95 -3.23 32.64
N ILE A 600 3.68 -2.00 33.09
CA ILE A 600 3.00 -0.99 32.25
C ILE A 600 3.81 -0.61 30.98
N PRO A 601 5.15 -0.47 31.01
CA PRO A 601 5.91 -0.16 29.78
C PRO A 601 5.98 -1.35 28.80
N PHE A 602 5.96 -2.58 29.30
CA PHE A 602 6.03 -3.79 28.47
C PHE A 602 4.69 -4.10 27.80
N LEU A 603 3.57 -3.77 28.46
CA LEU A 603 2.22 -3.86 27.89
C LEU A 603 2.00 -2.85 26.75
N ILE A 604 2.59 -1.65 26.82
CA ILE A 604 2.52 -0.66 25.72
C ILE A 604 3.33 -1.12 24.50
N ILE A 605 4.43 -1.84 24.70
CA ILE A 605 5.23 -2.42 23.62
C ILE A 605 4.57 -3.69 23.06
N MET A 606 3.98 -4.54 23.90
CA MET A 606 3.20 -5.69 23.44
C MET A 606 1.89 -5.28 22.75
N ALA A 607 1.26 -4.18 23.16
CA ALA A 607 0.10 -3.59 22.47
C ALA A 607 0.45 -2.99 21.09
N ASN A 608 1.73 -2.64 20.85
CA ASN A 608 2.21 -2.21 19.53
C ASN A 608 2.67 -3.38 18.64
N ILE A 609 2.89 -4.58 19.20
CA ILE A 609 3.32 -5.77 18.45
C ILE A 609 2.16 -6.76 18.24
N ALA A 610 1.12 -6.69 19.08
CA ALA A 610 -0.16 -7.35 18.87
C ALA A 610 -1.16 -6.34 18.28
N ASN A 611 -1.10 -6.13 16.96
CA ASN A 611 -2.18 -5.45 16.25
C ASN A 611 -2.87 -6.43 15.29
N PRO A 612 -3.85 -7.23 15.77
CA PRO A 612 -4.82 -7.90 14.92
C PRO A 612 -6.21 -7.27 15.02
N THR A 613 -6.37 -6.06 15.55
CA THR A 613 -7.69 -5.44 15.73
C THR A 613 -7.84 -4.23 14.84
N ARG A 614 -7.97 -4.49 13.55
CA ARG A 614 -8.30 -3.51 12.53
C ARG A 614 -9.04 -4.20 11.38
N LEU A 615 -10.35 -4.16 11.50
CA LEU A 615 -11.31 -3.89 10.44
C LEU A 615 -12.38 -4.97 10.10
N HIS A 616 -13.60 -4.75 10.62
CA HIS A 616 -14.85 -4.54 9.87
C HIS A 616 -15.46 -5.67 9.01
N TYR A 617 -16.73 -5.99 9.29
CA TYR A 617 -17.61 -6.95 8.58
C TYR A 617 -17.60 -6.86 7.03
N ARG A 618 -17.13 -5.74 6.49
CA ARG A 618 -16.99 -5.44 5.06
C ARG A 618 -16.07 -6.38 4.30
N GLU A 619 -15.15 -7.03 5.01
CA GLU A 619 -14.07 -7.83 4.44
C GLU A 619 -14.30 -9.34 4.61
N LEU A 620 -15.14 -9.73 5.59
CA LEU A 620 -15.13 -11.02 6.29
C LEU A 620 -15.46 -12.28 5.46
N GLN A 621 -16.07 -12.13 4.29
CA GLN A 621 -16.42 -13.28 3.45
C GLN A 621 -15.62 -13.33 2.15
N PHE A 622 -15.10 -12.20 1.67
CA PHE A 622 -14.41 -12.20 0.40
C PHE A 622 -13.16 -13.08 0.47
N GLY A 623 -12.33 -12.93 1.50
CA GLY A 623 -11.14 -13.77 1.65
C GLY A 623 -11.45 -15.27 1.81
N LEU A 624 -12.54 -15.61 2.50
CA LEU A 624 -12.98 -16.99 2.70
C LEU A 624 -13.57 -17.61 1.42
N LEU A 625 -14.44 -16.88 0.71
CA LEU A 625 -15.10 -17.36 -0.51
C LEU A 625 -14.17 -17.36 -1.72
N PHE A 626 -13.23 -16.41 -1.81
CA PHE A 626 -12.28 -16.28 -2.92
C PHE A 626 -10.91 -16.90 -2.64
N TRP A 627 -10.74 -17.66 -1.56
CA TRP A 627 -9.43 -18.19 -1.14
C TRP A 627 -8.66 -18.86 -2.29
N ASP A 628 -9.31 -19.75 -3.05
CA ASP A 628 -8.68 -20.47 -4.16
C ASP A 628 -8.30 -19.54 -5.31
N ILE A 629 -9.10 -18.50 -5.59
CA ILE A 629 -8.81 -17.50 -6.62
C ILE A 629 -7.68 -16.57 -6.17
N LEU A 630 -7.68 -16.15 -4.91
CA LEU A 630 -6.64 -15.28 -4.35
C LEU A 630 -5.28 -15.95 -4.42
N PHE A 631 -5.20 -17.23 -4.03
CA PHE A 631 -3.94 -17.98 -3.90
C PHE A 631 -3.66 -18.96 -5.03
N ALA A 632 -4.41 -18.87 -6.14
CA ALA A 632 -4.10 -19.59 -7.36
C ALA A 632 -2.68 -19.28 -7.87
N PRO A 633 -1.98 -20.25 -8.49
CA PRO A 633 -0.59 -20.14 -8.88
C PRO A 633 -0.41 -19.31 -10.16
N TYR A 634 -0.67 -18.01 -10.07
CA TYR A 634 -0.41 -17.07 -11.14
C TYR A 634 1.05 -16.59 -11.06
N PRO A 635 1.85 -16.74 -12.13
CA PRO A 635 3.25 -16.29 -12.15
C PRO A 635 3.37 -14.82 -11.76
N GLY A 636 4.34 -14.48 -10.92
CA GLY A 636 4.62 -13.09 -10.53
C GLY A 636 3.63 -12.45 -9.56
N MET A 637 2.64 -13.21 -9.06
CA MET A 637 1.68 -12.70 -8.07
C MET A 637 2.15 -12.84 -6.63
N PHE A 638 3.01 -13.83 -6.38
CA PHE A 638 3.58 -14.15 -5.09
C PHE A 638 5.10 -14.21 -5.20
N GLU A 639 5.74 -13.11 -4.86
CA GLU A 639 7.19 -12.90 -4.96
C GLU A 639 7.92 -13.25 -3.66
N THR A 640 7.17 -13.33 -2.55
CA THR A 640 7.67 -13.71 -1.22
C THR A 640 6.63 -14.58 -0.50
N PRO A 641 7.03 -15.42 0.46
CA PRO A 641 6.11 -16.24 1.25
C PRO A 641 5.32 -15.45 2.31
N TYR A 642 5.40 -14.11 2.30
CA TYR A 642 4.88 -13.22 3.34
C TYR A 642 3.82 -12.23 2.84
N GLN A 643 3.12 -12.58 1.78
CA GLN A 643 2.00 -11.84 1.23
C GLN A 643 0.66 -12.35 1.77
N THR A 644 -0.25 -11.42 2.07
CA THR A 644 -1.62 -11.72 2.53
C THR A 644 -2.63 -11.77 1.38
N HIS A 645 -2.19 -11.43 0.17
CA HIS A 645 -2.98 -11.35 -1.06
C HIS A 645 -2.04 -11.27 -2.28
N PRO A 646 -2.52 -11.61 -3.48
CA PRO A 646 -1.70 -11.47 -4.69
C PRO A 646 -1.45 -9.98 -4.99
N LEU A 647 -0.32 -9.70 -5.63
CA LEU A 647 0.15 -8.34 -5.86
C LEU A 647 -0.79 -7.46 -6.70
N ASP A 648 -1.67 -8.07 -7.50
CA ASP A 648 -2.63 -7.44 -8.40
C ASP A 648 -3.98 -7.08 -7.74
N LEU A 649 -4.34 -7.62 -6.56
CA LEU A 649 -5.70 -7.46 -5.99
C LEU A 649 -6.17 -6.00 -5.86
N ASN A 650 -5.28 -5.09 -5.46
CA ASN A 650 -5.59 -3.67 -5.29
C ASN A 650 -5.46 -2.86 -6.58
N THR A 651 -5.48 -3.54 -7.73
CA THR A 651 -5.38 -2.97 -9.07
C THR A 651 -6.53 -3.48 -9.93
N ASP A 652 -6.74 -2.82 -11.05
CA ASP A 652 -7.67 -3.25 -12.10
C ASP A 652 -7.22 -4.54 -12.81
N ALA A 653 -5.94 -4.94 -12.68
CA ALA A 653 -5.43 -6.15 -13.31
C ALA A 653 -6.01 -7.44 -12.71
N PHE A 654 -6.35 -7.46 -11.42
CA PHE A 654 -6.84 -8.67 -10.75
C PHE A 654 -8.07 -9.28 -11.43
N TYR A 655 -9.07 -8.45 -11.76
CA TYR A 655 -10.23 -8.93 -12.48
C TYR A 655 -9.96 -9.11 -13.96
N ILE A 656 -9.23 -8.19 -14.60
CA ILE A 656 -8.98 -8.24 -16.05
C ILE A 656 -8.23 -9.52 -16.44
N ASP A 657 -7.18 -9.88 -15.71
CA ASP A 657 -6.32 -11.03 -16.03
C ASP A 657 -6.92 -12.38 -15.57
N ARG A 658 -7.93 -12.36 -14.69
CA ARG A 658 -8.55 -13.57 -14.10
C ARG A 658 -10.06 -13.66 -14.38
N ALA A 659 -10.57 -12.91 -15.35
CA ALA A 659 -12.01 -12.73 -15.54
C ALA A 659 -12.74 -14.06 -15.74
N THR A 660 -12.15 -14.96 -16.53
CA THR A 660 -12.70 -16.28 -16.83
C THR A 660 -12.80 -17.14 -15.57
N GLU A 661 -11.73 -17.22 -14.80
CA GLU A 661 -11.63 -18.02 -13.58
C GLU A 661 -12.52 -17.44 -12.47
N ILE A 662 -12.58 -16.11 -12.35
CA ILE A 662 -13.44 -15.42 -11.39
C ILE A 662 -14.91 -15.68 -11.72
N GLU A 663 -15.35 -15.52 -12.97
CA GLU A 663 -16.75 -15.76 -13.32
C GLU A 663 -17.13 -17.24 -13.19
N ALA A 664 -16.22 -18.17 -13.48
CA ALA A 664 -16.42 -19.59 -13.20
C ALA A 664 -16.56 -19.85 -11.68
N HIS A 665 -15.67 -19.29 -10.85
CA HIS A 665 -15.70 -19.47 -9.40
C HIS A 665 -16.93 -18.84 -8.74
N LEU A 666 -17.44 -17.73 -9.30
CA LEU A 666 -18.69 -17.13 -8.86
C LEU A 666 -19.88 -18.08 -9.03
N THR A 667 -19.89 -18.97 -10.03
CA THR A 667 -20.95 -19.99 -10.14
C THR A 667 -20.88 -21.02 -9.01
N VAL A 668 -19.67 -21.37 -8.55
CA VAL A 668 -19.47 -22.25 -7.39
C VAL A 668 -19.92 -21.58 -6.11
N ILE A 669 -19.63 -20.29 -5.93
CA ILE A 669 -20.10 -19.52 -4.77
C ILE A 669 -21.63 -19.46 -4.71
N GLU A 670 -22.34 -19.50 -5.84
CA GLU A 670 -23.80 -19.45 -5.81
C GLU A 670 -24.41 -20.68 -5.10
N THR A 671 -23.75 -21.84 -5.16
CA THR A 671 -24.28 -23.10 -4.62
C THR A 671 -23.54 -23.58 -3.37
N ASP A 672 -22.22 -23.41 -3.30
CA ASP A 672 -21.34 -24.13 -2.35
C ASP A 672 -20.68 -23.18 -1.33
N TYR A 673 -21.22 -21.98 -1.13
CA TYR A 673 -20.61 -20.94 -0.29
C TYR A 673 -20.35 -21.38 1.16
N THR A 674 -21.21 -22.19 1.78
CA THR A 674 -21.02 -22.70 3.15
C THR A 674 -19.80 -23.63 3.23
N ASP A 675 -19.66 -24.52 2.26
CA ASP A 675 -18.57 -25.49 2.20
C ASP A 675 -17.24 -24.78 1.94
N LEU A 676 -17.23 -23.76 1.08
CA LEU A 676 -16.07 -22.91 0.86
C LEU A 676 -15.62 -22.23 2.17
N ILE A 677 -16.55 -21.58 2.88
CA ILE A 677 -16.27 -20.91 4.16
C ILE A 677 -15.73 -21.90 5.19
N GLN A 678 -16.41 -23.02 5.38
CA GLN A 678 -16.04 -24.03 6.38
C GLN A 678 -14.68 -24.67 6.10
N ARG A 679 -14.42 -25.02 4.83
CA ARG A 679 -13.13 -25.61 4.40
C ARG A 679 -11.96 -24.69 4.73
N VAL A 680 -12.06 -23.42 4.35
CA VAL A 680 -11.00 -22.43 4.60
C VAL A 680 -10.84 -22.19 6.09
N TRP A 681 -11.95 -22.05 6.83
CA TRP A 681 -11.92 -21.82 8.26
C TRP A 681 -11.20 -22.93 9.03
N ILE A 682 -11.58 -24.19 8.80
CA ILE A 682 -10.97 -25.35 9.47
C ILE A 682 -9.47 -25.45 9.16
N ALA A 683 -9.07 -25.14 7.93
CA ALA A 683 -7.68 -25.24 7.50
C ALA A 683 -6.79 -24.12 8.07
N GLU A 684 -7.30 -22.91 8.20
CA GLU A 684 -6.46 -21.71 8.36
C GLU A 684 -6.69 -20.94 9.67
N GLN A 685 -7.84 -21.10 10.33
CA GLN A 685 -8.12 -20.48 11.63
C GLN A 685 -7.16 -20.94 12.75
N PRO A 686 -6.79 -22.23 12.88
CA PRO A 686 -5.87 -22.68 13.94
C PRO A 686 -4.48 -22.04 13.85
N ARG A 687 -4.11 -21.54 12.67
CA ARG A 687 -2.86 -20.82 12.41
C ARG A 687 -3.04 -19.30 12.50
N ALA A 688 -4.28 -18.81 12.60
CA ALA A 688 -4.62 -17.39 12.47
C ALA A 688 -3.95 -16.77 11.22
N THR A 689 -4.10 -17.44 10.08
CA THR A 689 -3.40 -17.10 8.84
C THR A 689 -3.77 -15.71 8.34
N ARG A 690 -2.78 -14.84 8.14
CA ARG A 690 -3.00 -13.46 7.69
C ARG A 690 -3.43 -13.42 6.21
N CYS A 691 -4.72 -13.26 5.97
CA CYS A 691 -5.29 -13.03 4.65
C CYS A 691 -6.00 -11.68 4.65
N ILE A 692 -5.92 -10.94 3.54
CA ILE A 692 -6.80 -9.79 3.33
C ILE A 692 -8.25 -10.30 3.29
N GLY A 693 -9.23 -9.56 3.82
CA GLY A 693 -10.59 -10.06 3.75
C GLY A 693 -10.95 -11.12 4.79
N VAL A 694 -10.15 -11.34 5.85
CA VAL A 694 -10.43 -12.38 6.85
C VAL A 694 -10.10 -11.90 8.27
N ASP A 695 -11.06 -12.08 9.17
CA ASP A 695 -10.90 -11.90 10.61
C ASP A 695 -11.26 -13.19 11.35
N TRP A 696 -10.27 -13.74 12.05
CA TRP A 696 -10.39 -15.00 12.78
C TRP A 696 -11.02 -14.87 14.17
N SER A 697 -11.41 -13.65 14.57
CA SER A 697 -12.08 -13.41 15.86
C SER A 697 -13.57 -13.74 15.86
N PHE A 698 -14.16 -13.98 14.67
CA PHE A 698 -15.55 -14.41 14.53
C PHE A 698 -15.74 -15.89 14.87
N GLU A 699 -16.97 -16.26 15.17
CA GLU A 699 -17.37 -17.66 15.29
C GLU A 699 -17.81 -18.20 13.93
N LEU A 700 -17.38 -19.43 13.59
CA LEU A 700 -17.74 -20.06 12.31
C LEU A 700 -19.26 -20.20 12.13
N SER A 701 -19.99 -20.50 13.21
CA SER A 701 -21.46 -20.62 13.17
C SER A 701 -22.12 -19.33 12.69
N ASP A 702 -21.64 -18.18 13.18
CA ASP A 702 -22.20 -16.88 12.80
C ASP A 702 -21.94 -16.59 11.32
N LEU A 703 -20.73 -16.89 10.82
CA LEU A 703 -20.38 -16.73 9.41
C LEU A 703 -21.29 -17.55 8.49
N LEU A 704 -21.58 -18.79 8.86
CA LEU A 704 -22.45 -19.68 8.09
C LEU A 704 -23.91 -19.21 8.13
N GLU A 705 -24.43 -18.85 9.31
CA GLU A 705 -25.79 -18.31 9.44
C GLU A 705 -26.00 -17.05 8.61
N ILE A 706 -25.01 -16.15 8.61
CA ILE A 706 -25.03 -14.95 7.79
C ILE A 706 -25.05 -15.31 6.30
N ALA A 707 -24.15 -16.18 5.85
CA ALA A 707 -24.04 -16.54 4.44
C ALA A 707 -25.33 -17.19 3.93
N GLU A 708 -25.95 -18.05 4.75
CA GLU A 708 -27.28 -18.61 4.49
C GLU A 708 -28.36 -17.53 4.40
N ALA A 709 -28.37 -16.59 5.35
CA ALA A 709 -29.37 -15.52 5.39
C ALA A 709 -29.25 -14.52 4.22
N MET A 710 -28.04 -14.33 3.68
CA MET A 710 -27.80 -13.51 2.48
C MET A 710 -28.14 -14.26 1.19
N GLY A 711 -27.82 -15.56 1.14
CA GLY A 711 -28.02 -16.43 -0.02
C GLY A 711 -26.97 -16.25 -1.13
N GLY A 712 -26.77 -17.31 -1.92
CA GLY A 712 -25.71 -17.40 -2.93
C GLY A 712 -25.72 -16.28 -3.98
N LYS A 713 -26.88 -15.88 -4.50
CA LYS A 713 -27.01 -14.80 -5.49
C LYS A 713 -26.45 -13.47 -5.00
N ALA A 714 -26.74 -13.12 -3.75
CA ALA A 714 -26.25 -11.88 -3.15
C ALA A 714 -24.74 -11.95 -2.90
N LEU A 715 -24.25 -13.08 -2.39
CA LEU A 715 -22.82 -13.31 -2.19
C LEU A 715 -22.03 -13.19 -3.50
N VAL A 716 -22.55 -13.76 -4.58
CA VAL A 716 -21.99 -13.65 -5.94
C VAL A 716 -21.93 -12.20 -6.40
N GLY A 717 -23.01 -11.44 -6.24
CA GLY A 717 -23.06 -10.02 -6.62
C GLY A 717 -22.04 -9.17 -5.86
N ILE A 718 -21.95 -9.36 -4.54
CA ILE A 718 -21.00 -8.65 -3.67
C ILE A 718 -19.56 -9.02 -4.06
N CYS A 719 -19.26 -10.31 -4.18
CA CYS A 719 -17.92 -10.78 -4.51
C CYS A 719 -17.48 -10.34 -5.91
N ARG A 720 -18.38 -10.35 -6.91
CA ARG A 720 -18.09 -9.83 -8.25
C ARG A 720 -17.73 -8.34 -8.19
N ASN A 721 -18.47 -7.55 -7.40
CA ASN A 721 -18.17 -6.13 -7.25
C ASN A 721 -16.81 -5.92 -6.56
N LEU A 722 -16.52 -6.66 -5.49
CA LEU A 722 -15.22 -6.61 -4.81
C LEU A 722 -14.06 -7.06 -5.71
N ALA A 723 -14.22 -8.13 -6.48
CA ALA A 723 -13.18 -8.61 -7.40
C ALA A 723 -12.85 -7.59 -8.49
N ARG A 724 -13.85 -6.90 -9.06
CA ARG A 724 -13.65 -5.89 -10.11
C ARG A 724 -12.81 -4.69 -9.67
N ASP A 725 -12.93 -4.27 -8.42
CA ASP A 725 -12.06 -3.25 -7.83
C ASP A 725 -12.09 -3.31 -6.31
N TYR A 726 -11.24 -4.16 -5.74
CA TYR A 726 -11.20 -4.38 -4.30
C TYR A 726 -10.88 -3.09 -3.55
N ARG A 727 -9.92 -2.30 -4.05
CA ARG A 727 -9.41 -1.11 -3.38
C ARG A 727 -10.50 -0.07 -3.12
N HIS A 728 -11.38 0.16 -4.10
CA HIS A 728 -12.42 1.19 -3.99
C HIS A 728 -13.73 0.61 -3.45
N ASN A 729 -14.06 -0.64 -3.78
CA ASN A 729 -15.33 -1.24 -3.38
C ASN A 729 -15.32 -1.78 -1.95
N ARG A 730 -14.17 -2.01 -1.31
CA ARG A 730 -14.11 -2.39 0.12
C ARG A 730 -14.61 -1.33 1.09
N SER A 731 -14.86 -0.10 0.61
CA SER A 731 -15.37 1.01 1.42
C SER A 731 -16.83 1.35 1.07
N GLY A 732 -17.57 1.88 2.04
CA GLY A 732 -18.93 2.39 1.84
C GLY A 732 -20.05 1.35 1.92
N LEU A 733 -19.77 0.11 2.31
CA LEU A 733 -20.82 -0.84 2.72
C LEU A 733 -21.56 -0.32 3.96
N PRO A 734 -22.83 -0.69 4.19
CA PRO A 734 -23.58 -0.26 5.38
C PRO A 734 -22.86 -0.54 6.71
N ASP A 735 -23.08 0.31 7.71
CA ASP A 735 -22.39 0.24 9.02
C ASP A 735 -22.64 -1.05 9.79
N LEU A 736 -23.86 -1.59 9.73
CA LEU A 736 -24.27 -2.81 10.41
C LEU A 736 -24.68 -3.89 9.38
N GLY A 737 -24.20 -5.11 9.60
CA GLY A 737 -24.81 -6.33 9.06
C GLY A 737 -25.51 -7.04 10.21
N ILE A 738 -26.83 -7.17 10.13
CA ILE A 738 -27.64 -7.83 11.14
C ILE A 738 -28.37 -9.03 10.55
N TRP A 739 -28.52 -10.09 11.32
CA TRP A 739 -29.21 -11.30 10.87
C TRP A 739 -30.07 -11.88 11.98
N ASN A 740 -31.10 -12.64 11.60
CA ASN A 740 -31.92 -13.39 12.53
C ASN A 740 -31.79 -14.89 12.20
N SER A 741 -31.27 -15.65 13.16
CA SER A 741 -30.98 -17.08 12.99
C SER A 741 -32.25 -17.92 12.82
N GLU A 742 -33.36 -17.53 13.45
CA GLU A 742 -34.64 -18.23 13.41
C GLU A 742 -35.35 -18.02 12.06
N ASN A 743 -35.41 -16.76 11.60
CA ASN A 743 -36.09 -16.37 10.38
C ASN A 743 -35.21 -16.48 9.13
N LYS A 744 -33.90 -16.74 9.29
CA LYS A 744 -32.90 -16.80 8.21
C LYS A 744 -32.90 -15.54 7.34
N THR A 745 -33.07 -14.37 7.97
CA THR A 745 -33.09 -13.08 7.29
C THR A 745 -31.82 -12.30 7.57
N PHE A 746 -31.31 -11.62 6.55
CA PHE A 746 -30.20 -10.68 6.65
C PHE A 746 -30.69 -9.27 6.28
N LYS A 747 -30.24 -8.27 7.05
CA LYS A 747 -30.49 -6.85 6.78
C LYS A 747 -29.18 -6.07 6.91
N ALA A 748 -28.92 -5.21 5.93
CA ALA A 748 -27.82 -4.25 5.99
C ALA A 748 -28.36 -2.89 6.45
N VAL A 749 -27.76 -2.29 7.47
CA VAL A 749 -28.25 -1.02 8.03
C VAL A 749 -27.14 0.03 8.02
N GLU A 750 -27.43 1.15 7.37
CA GLU A 750 -26.57 2.33 7.39
C GLU A 750 -27.09 3.29 8.46
N VAL A 751 -26.24 3.72 9.39
CA VAL A 751 -26.65 4.51 10.56
C VAL A 751 -26.20 5.95 10.39
N LYS A 752 -27.14 6.89 10.52
CA LYS A 752 -26.86 8.32 10.42
C LYS A 752 -27.23 9.05 11.70
N GLY A 753 -26.22 9.64 12.31
CA GLY A 753 -26.40 10.59 13.40
C GLY A 753 -26.97 11.93 12.92
N PRO A 754 -27.34 12.83 13.86
CA PRO A 754 -27.87 14.14 13.52
C PRO A 754 -26.91 14.96 12.65
N GLY A 755 -27.38 15.35 11.46
CA GLY A 755 -26.61 16.15 10.50
C GLY A 755 -25.66 15.35 9.61
N ASP A 756 -25.59 14.03 9.76
CA ASP A 756 -24.84 13.16 8.84
C ASP A 756 -25.69 12.80 7.60
N THR A 757 -25.03 12.61 6.46
CA THR A 757 -25.69 12.30 5.18
C THR A 757 -24.98 11.14 4.48
N LEU A 758 -25.70 10.42 3.63
CA LEU A 758 -25.12 9.34 2.85
C LEU A 758 -24.05 9.84 1.89
N SER A 759 -22.87 9.23 1.95
CA SER A 759 -21.85 9.38 0.91
C SER A 759 -22.27 8.70 -0.40
N GLU A 760 -21.68 9.10 -1.53
CA GLU A 760 -22.01 8.51 -2.84
C GLU A 760 -21.64 7.03 -2.94
N THR A 761 -20.55 6.61 -2.29
CA THR A 761 -20.16 5.20 -2.22
C THR A 761 -21.19 4.39 -1.43
N GLN A 762 -21.75 4.94 -0.36
CA GLN A 762 -22.83 4.31 0.42
C GLN A 762 -24.12 4.17 -0.41
N LYS A 763 -24.52 5.20 -1.14
CA LYS A 763 -25.69 5.12 -2.05
C LYS A 763 -25.52 4.04 -3.11
N THR A 764 -24.30 3.91 -3.65
CA THR A 764 -23.97 2.87 -4.63
C THR A 764 -24.10 1.48 -4.03
N TRP A 765 -23.57 1.26 -2.81
CA TRP A 765 -23.70 -0.03 -2.14
C TRP A 765 -25.15 -0.36 -1.76
N ILE A 766 -25.93 0.62 -1.30
CA ILE A 766 -27.37 0.45 -1.04
C ILE A 766 -28.10 -0.04 -2.31
N ASP A 767 -27.86 0.62 -3.45
CA ASP A 767 -28.46 0.21 -4.73
C ASP A 767 -28.05 -1.20 -5.17
N ILE A 768 -26.76 -1.54 -5.01
CA ILE A 768 -26.24 -2.88 -5.31
C ILE A 768 -26.94 -3.92 -4.43
N LEU A 769 -26.96 -3.73 -3.11
CA LEU A 769 -27.54 -4.68 -2.18
C LEU A 769 -29.05 -4.87 -2.42
N LEU A 770 -29.80 -3.78 -2.64
CA LEU A 770 -31.23 -3.84 -3.01
C LEU A 770 -31.45 -4.52 -4.37
N THR A 771 -30.52 -4.38 -5.31
CA THR A 771 -30.59 -5.06 -6.62
C THR A 771 -30.28 -6.54 -6.53
N LEU A 772 -29.48 -6.94 -5.54
CA LEU A 772 -29.23 -8.34 -5.21
C LEU A 772 -30.35 -8.97 -4.36
N GLY A 773 -31.39 -8.20 -4.02
CA GLY A 773 -32.55 -8.68 -3.26
C GLY A 773 -32.34 -8.72 -1.75
N LEU A 774 -31.28 -8.08 -1.23
CA LEU A 774 -31.07 -7.96 0.21
C LEU A 774 -31.92 -6.83 0.81
N ASP A 775 -32.33 -7.02 2.05
CA ASP A 775 -33.00 -5.97 2.83
C ASP A 775 -31.96 -4.93 3.29
N VAL A 776 -32.26 -3.65 3.06
CA VAL A 776 -31.36 -2.54 3.36
C VAL A 776 -32.17 -1.42 3.99
N GLU A 777 -31.66 -0.85 5.08
CA GLU A 777 -32.37 0.17 5.83
C GLU A 777 -31.44 1.36 6.19
N LEU A 778 -31.97 2.57 6.10
CA LEU A 778 -31.31 3.78 6.60
C LEU A 778 -31.85 4.12 7.99
N CYS A 779 -31.03 3.94 9.02
CA CYS A 779 -31.39 4.24 10.39
C CYS A 779 -30.93 5.64 10.81
N ILE A 780 -31.87 6.58 10.97
CA ILE A 780 -31.58 7.94 11.43
C ILE A 780 -31.77 8.02 12.94
N VAL A 781 -30.72 8.41 13.67
CA VAL A 781 -30.79 8.63 15.11
C VAL A 781 -31.09 10.09 15.41
N LYS A 782 -32.19 10.33 16.13
CA LYS A 782 -32.53 11.66 16.67
C LYS A 782 -32.26 11.69 18.18
N ALA A 783 -31.84 12.84 18.67
CA ALA A 783 -31.80 13.07 20.11
C ALA A 783 -33.24 13.09 20.66
N ALA A 784 -33.49 12.38 21.75
CA ALA A 784 -34.69 12.61 22.55
C ALA A 784 -34.70 14.10 22.93
N LYS A 785 -35.84 14.79 22.73
CA LYS A 785 -35.99 16.15 23.26
C LYS A 785 -35.80 16.06 24.77
N ASP A 786 -35.06 16.99 25.37
CA ASP A 786 -34.99 17.14 26.82
C ASP A 786 -36.44 17.18 27.34
N THR A 787 -36.86 16.07 27.96
CA THR A 787 -38.14 16.07 28.65
C THR A 787 -37.89 16.97 29.85
N PRO A 788 -38.62 18.08 30.02
CA PRO A 788 -38.43 18.90 31.21
C PRO A 788 -38.60 18.00 32.44
N PRO A 789 -37.78 18.16 33.48
CA PRO A 789 -37.87 17.32 34.66
C PRO A 789 -39.32 17.36 35.16
N GLN A 790 -39.93 16.18 35.32
CA GLN A 790 -41.25 16.08 35.93
C GLN A 790 -41.12 16.65 37.35
N GLU A 791 -41.89 17.72 37.61
CA GLU A 791 -41.98 18.41 38.91
C GLU A 791 -42.48 17.50 40.03
#